data_AF-A0A849WFI5-F1
#
_entry.id   AF-A0A849WFI5-F1
#
_cell.length_a   1.000
_cell.length_b   1.000
_cell.length_c   1.000
_cell.angle_alpha   90.00
_cell.angle_beta   90.00
_cell.angle_gamma   90.00
#
_symmetry.space_group_name_H-M   'P 1'
#
loop_
_entity.id
_entity.type
_entity.pdbx_description
1 polymer ?
#
loop_
_entity_poly.entity_id
_entity_poly.type
_entity_poly.pdbx_seq_one_letter_code
_entity_poly.pdbx_strand_id
1 'polypeptide(L)'
;MMRKLLSFYRLSGYCCFFCFFLCGCSLLFVTGNCYPHPLPNALETAIRCMEVHQFQEAKNLLMAFLKSSPHSIDALLLYQDAISREPGNDKEKQDFQQRLASQEANLQSYLLSRQKSRLSQKIQEMEVLLLQKPSWHLAIHQDLAKAYLESKEYSKAREHIKAILEEEPCMPQAHILYSWYFLHVLDWNQALSHARIAKQGNPYLVKPYFFEAASEMVQGNYFSSLQWFKKIRILFPSYKWDQDEELGCQSAFWREISSLKRQKLWNSGLALSQEALEFFPKQSLFLTYHAEFLLALNQKKEAEEFLAKSLTYNPYHLSTVQLYRRMLLEKDCYPKAFEIWERIVPKKLLYHDENSLSPIYKSLKDAFQKANTANAESLCSLAKALESVGWEIEARIVYQKIPGSEAKQKQLSQKIGFFEDLETFFSAYYDTGILNIAQVISYINKIAKKNQISLTTYPSQEFSSYFVLVREADPFDPKPGSLGDYLLQANKVLDLGNNYGHIDARIMNRLSLRKHNLAEENLQYQSILGDETLVDNYLGYQSGSSKVAGRAFLSSKGFYVALDTIRPSLGAIKYLYARMKAIPLPSKPDNSYSTIANDLLAQSFRHIPLPETQEKWDILYQEFLARQIETVHKHELGHVKDFPCFLPLYQNWDNLFTMLWRSQFSPEKIHTRFESVAEIFGLTHSQYPHYYLSQLLDRLDVDFSGLFELVHWAWYGTPPEKDPYYQTAKKIFQDISQFLPQKTLSTLPSVSEKELEIILKKLYKKSKYIRVCE
;
A
#
# COMPACT_ATOMS: atom_id res chain seq x y z
N MET A 1 23.01 29.31 -20.70
CA MET A 1 22.72 30.01 -19.42
C MET A 1 23.49 29.29 -18.32
N MET A 2 24.81 29.50 -18.34
CA MET A 2 25.84 28.77 -17.61
C MET A 2 26.85 29.86 -17.20
N ARG A 3 26.92 30.18 -15.91
CA ARG A 3 27.80 31.15 -15.19
C ARG A 3 26.97 31.96 -14.19
N LYS A 4 26.99 31.54 -12.92
CA LYS A 4 27.04 32.37 -11.69
C LYS A 4 26.70 31.50 -10.49
N LEU A 5 27.72 31.02 -9.77
CA LEU A 5 27.68 30.70 -8.34
C LEU A 5 29.10 30.32 -7.88
N LEU A 6 29.93 31.35 -7.67
CA LEU A 6 31.20 31.29 -6.95
C LEU A 6 31.49 32.70 -6.45
N SER A 7 31.00 33.02 -5.25
CA SER A 7 31.60 34.00 -4.34
C SER A 7 30.69 34.14 -3.11
N PHE A 8 31.07 33.56 -1.97
CA PHE A 8 30.95 34.21 -0.65
C PHE A 8 31.63 33.33 0.39
N TYR A 9 32.94 33.54 0.56
CA TYR A 9 33.71 33.21 1.77
C TYR A 9 34.49 34.47 2.10
N ARG A 10 34.26 35.04 3.29
CA ARG A 10 35.16 35.88 4.12
C ARG A 10 34.35 36.29 5.36
N LEU A 11 34.67 35.73 6.53
CA LEU A 11 35.69 36.15 7.52
C LEU A 11 35.10 37.03 8.63
N SER A 12 34.88 36.41 9.79
CA SER A 12 35.20 36.94 11.14
C SER A 12 35.18 35.72 12.07
N GLY A 13 36.15 35.40 12.91
CA GLY A 13 37.27 36.18 13.42
C GLY A 13 37.12 36.36 14.93
N TYR A 14 37.23 35.29 15.73
CA TYR A 14 37.53 35.38 17.16
C TYR A 14 38.39 34.20 17.62
N CYS A 15 39.65 34.53 17.95
CA CYS A 15 40.54 33.72 18.77
C CYS A 15 40.19 33.96 20.25
N CYS A 16 40.01 32.89 21.02
CA CYS A 16 40.45 32.86 22.41
C CYS A 16 40.84 31.42 22.77
N PHE A 17 42.08 31.33 23.27
CA PHE A 17 42.75 30.17 23.86
C PHE A 17 41.89 29.46 24.91
N PHE A 18 41.85 28.13 24.88
CA PHE A 18 41.90 27.33 26.12
C PHE A 18 42.49 25.94 25.86
N CYS A 19 43.43 25.57 26.71
CA CYS A 19 44.30 24.41 26.65
C CYS A 19 43.62 23.09 27.08
N PHE A 20 44.13 21.99 26.52
CA PHE A 20 44.24 20.64 27.07
C PHE A 20 42.99 19.94 27.62
N PHE A 21 42.50 18.93 26.89
CA PHE A 21 42.20 17.61 27.48
C PHE A 21 42.43 16.49 26.46
N LEU A 22 43.46 15.70 26.73
CA LEU A 22 43.69 14.36 26.17
C LEU A 22 42.65 13.42 26.76
N CYS A 23 41.67 12.99 25.98
CA CYS A 23 40.93 11.76 26.24
C CYS A 23 40.95 10.92 24.96
N GLY A 24 41.62 9.77 25.07
CA GLY A 24 41.74 8.80 23.99
C GLY A 24 40.38 8.24 23.60
N CYS A 25 39.95 8.55 22.38
CA CYS A 25 39.02 7.71 21.66
C CYS A 25 39.84 6.63 20.94
N SER A 26 39.91 5.45 21.54
CA SER A 26 40.21 4.21 20.84
C SER A 26 39.09 3.94 19.82
N LEU A 27 39.22 4.54 18.65
CA LEU A 27 38.58 4.08 17.41
C LEU A 27 39.23 2.73 17.06
N LEU A 28 38.68 1.66 17.62
CA LEU A 28 38.86 0.31 17.10
C LEU A 28 38.18 0.26 15.73
N PHE A 29 38.90 0.69 14.70
CA PHE A 29 38.63 0.25 13.34
C PHE A 29 38.88 -1.26 13.30
N VAL A 30 37.83 -2.05 13.49
CA VAL A 30 37.81 -3.45 13.04
C VAL A 30 37.66 -3.41 11.52
N THR A 31 38.72 -3.03 10.82
CA THR A 31 38.90 -3.37 9.40
C THR A 31 39.67 -4.68 9.35
N GLY A 32 39.11 -5.72 9.95
CA GLY A 32 39.46 -7.07 9.56
C GLY A 32 38.92 -7.26 8.15
N ASN A 33 39.78 -7.09 7.13
CA ASN A 33 39.40 -7.42 5.77
C ASN A 33 39.00 -8.91 5.77
N CYS A 34 37.71 -9.18 5.59
CA CYS A 34 37.22 -10.54 5.40
C CYS A 34 37.77 -11.06 4.07
N TYR A 35 38.82 -11.86 4.14
CA TYR A 35 39.28 -12.64 3.01
C TYR A 35 38.42 -13.91 2.94
N PRO A 36 37.92 -14.31 1.75
CA PRO A 36 37.09 -15.50 1.64
C PRO A 36 37.86 -16.74 2.12
N HIS A 37 37.29 -17.48 3.07
CA HIS A 37 37.77 -18.81 3.41
C HIS A 37 37.57 -19.72 2.17
N PRO A 38 38.61 -20.39 1.66
CA PRO A 38 38.46 -21.31 0.55
C PRO A 38 37.74 -22.57 1.05
N LEU A 39 36.44 -22.67 0.77
CA LEU A 39 35.69 -23.92 0.89
C LEU A 39 36.25 -24.96 -0.09
N PRO A 40 36.05 -26.27 0.15
CA PRO A 40 36.29 -27.28 -0.88
C PRO A 40 35.44 -26.93 -2.12
N ASN A 41 36.06 -26.87 -3.29
CA ASN A 41 35.46 -26.40 -4.55
C ASN A 41 34.05 -27.01 -4.81
N ALA A 42 33.82 -28.26 -4.41
CA ALA A 42 32.54 -28.94 -4.60
C ALA A 42 31.38 -28.40 -3.74
N LEU A 43 31.60 -28.10 -2.44
CA LEU A 43 30.54 -27.59 -1.55
C LEU A 43 30.16 -26.17 -1.92
N GLU A 44 31.16 -25.33 -2.20
CA GLU A 44 30.91 -23.97 -2.65
C GLU A 44 30.16 -23.96 -3.98
N THR A 45 30.59 -24.77 -4.96
CA THR A 45 29.89 -24.88 -6.24
C THR A 45 28.47 -25.40 -6.06
N ALA A 46 28.24 -26.37 -5.15
CA ALA A 46 26.90 -26.83 -4.84
C ALA A 46 26.03 -25.72 -4.22
N ILE A 47 26.55 -24.92 -3.29
CA ILE A 47 25.84 -23.75 -2.74
C ILE A 47 25.50 -22.75 -3.86
N ARG A 48 26.44 -22.48 -4.77
CA ARG A 48 26.18 -21.61 -5.93
C ARG A 48 25.02 -22.16 -6.77
N CYS A 49 25.08 -23.44 -7.14
CA CYS A 49 23.99 -24.11 -7.86
C CYS A 49 22.65 -24.04 -7.10
N MET A 50 22.66 -24.16 -5.77
CA MET A 50 21.47 -24.03 -4.93
C MET A 50 20.85 -22.63 -5.00
N GLU A 51 21.66 -21.57 -4.88
CA GLU A 51 21.20 -20.17 -4.95
C GLU A 51 20.62 -19.82 -6.33
N VAL A 52 21.18 -20.40 -7.41
CA VAL A 52 20.61 -20.28 -8.76
C VAL A 52 19.59 -21.36 -9.09
N HIS A 53 19.02 -22.09 -8.12
CA HIS A 53 17.99 -23.11 -8.37
C HIS A 53 18.37 -24.21 -9.39
N GLN A 54 19.67 -24.46 -9.60
CA GLN A 54 20.21 -25.59 -10.36
C GLN A 54 20.31 -26.82 -9.46
N PHE A 55 19.18 -27.24 -8.89
CA PHE A 55 19.12 -28.27 -7.85
C PHE A 55 19.72 -29.60 -8.29
N GLN A 56 19.52 -30.02 -9.56
CA GLN A 56 20.09 -31.27 -10.06
C GLN A 56 21.62 -31.25 -10.11
N GLU A 57 22.22 -30.13 -10.49
CA GLU A 57 23.68 -29.99 -10.53
C GLU A 57 24.26 -29.95 -9.13
N ALA A 58 23.63 -29.19 -8.22
CA ALA A 58 23.96 -29.18 -6.80
C ALA A 58 23.94 -30.60 -6.22
N LYS A 59 22.87 -31.36 -6.47
CA LYS A 59 22.73 -32.75 -6.04
C LYS A 59 23.85 -33.64 -6.55
N ASN A 60 24.23 -33.53 -7.83
CA ASN A 60 25.29 -34.34 -8.41
C ASN A 60 26.65 -34.05 -7.74
N LEU A 61 26.96 -32.77 -7.52
CA LEU A 61 28.17 -32.33 -6.84
C LEU A 61 28.20 -32.81 -5.38
N LEU A 62 27.09 -32.65 -4.68
CA LEU A 62 26.94 -33.07 -3.28
C LEU A 62 27.01 -34.58 -3.14
N MET A 63 26.40 -35.35 -4.04
CA MET A 63 26.53 -36.81 -4.07
C MET A 63 27.97 -37.24 -4.30
N ALA A 64 28.67 -36.61 -5.25
CA ALA A 64 30.08 -36.91 -5.49
C ALA A 64 30.94 -36.62 -4.25
N PHE A 65 30.67 -35.50 -3.57
CA PHE A 65 31.32 -35.13 -2.32
C PHE A 65 30.99 -36.09 -1.16
N LEU A 66 29.73 -36.49 -1.01
CA LEU A 66 29.28 -37.43 0.02
C LEU A 66 29.84 -38.84 -0.19
N LYS A 67 30.27 -39.22 -1.40
CA LYS A 67 30.98 -40.48 -1.61
C LYS A 67 32.35 -40.50 -0.92
N SER A 68 33.07 -39.38 -0.90
CA SER A 68 34.37 -39.28 -0.23
C SER A 68 34.24 -38.84 1.22
N SER A 69 33.17 -38.11 1.57
CA SER A 69 32.90 -37.58 2.91
C SER A 69 31.46 -37.87 3.35
N PRO A 70 31.09 -39.15 3.60
CA PRO A 70 29.70 -39.57 3.84
C PRO A 70 29.06 -38.98 5.12
N HIS A 71 29.87 -38.45 6.03
CA HIS A 71 29.43 -37.85 7.29
C HIS A 71 29.53 -36.31 7.30
N SER A 72 29.78 -35.66 6.15
CA SER A 72 29.77 -34.20 6.08
C SER A 72 28.35 -33.67 6.23
N ILE A 73 28.12 -32.97 7.34
CA ILE A 73 26.79 -32.47 7.71
C ILE A 73 26.33 -31.38 6.76
N ASP A 74 27.21 -30.44 6.42
CA ASP A 74 26.90 -29.38 5.46
C ASP A 74 26.50 -29.96 4.11
N ALA A 75 27.21 -30.99 3.63
CA ALA A 75 26.88 -31.68 2.40
C ALA A 75 25.50 -32.37 2.47
N LEU A 76 25.20 -33.04 3.59
CA LEU A 76 23.92 -33.71 3.81
C LEU A 76 22.76 -32.71 3.89
N LEU A 77 22.94 -31.59 4.60
CA LEU A 77 21.95 -30.52 4.72
C LEU A 77 21.69 -29.85 3.37
N LEU A 78 22.75 -29.50 2.64
CA LEU A 78 22.61 -28.91 1.31
C LEU A 78 21.94 -29.88 0.33
N TYR A 79 22.25 -31.18 0.41
CA TYR A 79 21.65 -32.18 -0.46
C TYR A 79 20.17 -32.38 -0.13
N GLN A 80 19.82 -32.36 1.16
CA GLN A 80 18.44 -32.36 1.61
C GLN A 80 17.68 -31.13 1.10
N ASP A 81 18.26 -29.94 1.23
CA ASP A 81 17.65 -28.69 0.76
C ASP A 81 17.45 -28.75 -0.77
N ALA A 82 18.43 -29.27 -1.51
CA ALA A 82 18.36 -29.44 -2.97
C ALA A 82 17.21 -30.34 -3.40
N ILE A 83 17.10 -31.52 -2.78
CA ILE A 83 16.02 -32.47 -3.07
C ILE A 83 14.66 -31.89 -2.67
N SER A 84 14.59 -31.16 -1.55
CA SER A 84 13.33 -30.62 -1.02
C SER A 84 12.76 -29.52 -1.92
N ARG A 85 13.63 -28.67 -2.48
CA ARG A 85 13.25 -27.56 -3.37
C ARG A 85 12.98 -27.99 -4.81
N GLU A 86 13.48 -29.15 -5.24
CA GLU A 86 13.21 -29.69 -6.56
C GLU A 86 11.80 -30.32 -6.65
N PRO A 87 10.92 -29.85 -7.57
CA PRO A 87 9.60 -30.43 -7.75
C PRO A 87 9.65 -31.86 -8.33
N GLY A 88 8.78 -32.75 -7.85
CA GLY A 88 8.51 -34.04 -8.50
C GLY A 88 9.48 -35.17 -8.18
N ASN A 89 10.27 -35.08 -7.11
CA ASN A 89 11.33 -36.03 -6.82
C ASN A 89 11.10 -36.90 -5.57
N ASP A 90 9.89 -37.43 -5.43
CA ASP A 90 9.46 -38.16 -4.23
C ASP A 90 10.24 -39.47 -4.03
N LYS A 91 10.68 -40.11 -5.11
CA LYS A 91 11.53 -41.31 -5.03
C LYS A 91 12.91 -40.97 -4.49
N GLU A 92 13.58 -39.94 -4.98
CA GLU A 92 14.90 -39.55 -4.45
C GLU A 92 14.80 -39.04 -3.01
N LYS A 93 13.68 -38.39 -2.63
CA LYS A 93 13.36 -38.06 -1.23
C LYS A 93 13.30 -39.32 -0.36
N GLN A 94 12.61 -40.35 -0.83
CA GLN A 94 12.51 -41.64 -0.12
C GLN A 94 13.87 -42.35 -0.06
N ASP A 95 14.60 -42.41 -1.18
CA ASP A 95 15.93 -43.03 -1.25
C ASP A 95 16.93 -42.32 -0.33
N PHE A 96 16.89 -40.99 -0.27
CA PHE A 96 17.68 -40.21 0.67
C PHE A 96 17.27 -40.46 2.12
N GLN A 97 15.97 -40.53 2.43
CA GLN A 97 15.49 -40.90 3.77
C GLN A 97 15.94 -42.30 4.20
N GLN A 98 15.94 -43.27 3.29
CA GLN A 98 16.47 -44.61 3.55
C GLN A 98 17.98 -44.59 3.82
N ARG A 99 18.74 -43.77 3.08
CA ARG A 99 20.17 -43.54 3.36
C ARG A 99 20.41 -42.84 4.69
N LEU A 100 19.52 -41.96 5.13
CA LEU A 100 19.60 -41.35 6.44
C LEU A 100 19.30 -42.34 7.57
N ALA A 101 18.53 -43.40 7.30
CA ALA A 101 18.24 -44.44 8.30
C ALA A 101 19.47 -45.26 8.71
N SER A 102 20.55 -45.23 7.93
CA SER A 102 21.84 -45.82 8.30
C SER A 102 22.83 -44.82 8.93
N GLN A 103 22.43 -43.56 9.12
CA GLN A 103 23.23 -42.54 9.80
C GLN A 103 23.00 -42.55 11.32
N GLU A 104 23.76 -41.74 12.05
CA GLU A 104 23.56 -41.55 13.49
C GLU A 104 22.11 -41.09 13.79
N ALA A 105 21.45 -41.71 14.77
CA ALA A 105 20.05 -41.44 15.12
C ALA A 105 19.76 -39.94 15.37
N ASN A 106 20.70 -39.22 15.98
CA ASN A 106 20.59 -37.78 16.21
C ASN A 106 20.62 -36.97 14.91
N LEU A 107 21.47 -37.36 13.95
CA LEU A 107 21.59 -36.70 12.64
C LEU A 107 20.35 -36.96 11.80
N GLN A 108 19.88 -38.20 11.83
CA GLN A 108 18.64 -38.60 11.21
C GLN A 108 17.46 -37.81 11.78
N SER A 109 17.35 -37.70 13.11
CA SER A 109 16.28 -36.94 13.77
C SER A 109 16.32 -35.46 13.36
N TYR A 110 17.51 -34.86 13.36
CA TYR A 110 17.72 -33.47 12.94
C TYR A 110 17.28 -33.23 11.48
N LEU A 111 17.78 -34.03 10.55
CA LEU A 111 17.45 -33.91 9.14
C LEU A 111 15.96 -34.17 8.89
N LEU A 112 15.37 -35.18 9.52
CA LEU A 112 13.93 -35.44 9.39
C LEU A 112 13.09 -34.29 9.96
N SER A 113 13.55 -33.63 11.02
CA SER A 113 12.85 -32.47 11.61
C SER A 113 12.82 -31.26 10.66
N ARG A 114 13.92 -31.01 9.91
CA ARG A 114 13.98 -29.98 8.86
C ARG A 114 13.03 -30.25 7.69
N GLN A 115 12.78 -31.52 7.36
CA GLN A 115 11.97 -31.89 6.20
C GLN A 115 10.45 -31.84 6.45
N LYS A 116 10.01 -32.14 7.68
CA LYS A 116 8.59 -32.38 8.00
C LYS A 116 7.82 -31.16 8.52
N SER A 117 8.49 -30.06 8.86
CA SER A 117 7.86 -28.93 9.59
C SER A 117 8.50 -27.58 9.24
N ARG A 118 7.76 -26.48 9.46
CA ARG A 118 8.36 -25.14 9.56
C ARG A 118 9.39 -25.17 10.69
N LEU A 119 10.61 -24.65 10.48
CA LEU A 119 11.72 -24.71 11.45
C LEU A 119 11.30 -24.23 12.84
N SER A 120 10.44 -23.22 12.90
CA SER A 120 9.84 -22.68 14.12
C SER A 120 9.15 -23.72 15.02
N GLN A 121 8.61 -24.82 14.47
CA GLN A 121 7.97 -25.88 15.26
C GLN A 121 8.96 -26.84 15.93
N LYS A 122 10.26 -26.75 15.59
CA LYS A 122 11.31 -27.68 16.00
C LYS A 122 12.42 -27.04 16.82
N ILE A 123 12.21 -25.81 17.28
CA ILE A 123 13.17 -25.04 18.09
C ILE A 123 13.68 -25.85 19.28
N GLN A 124 12.78 -26.43 20.10
CA GLN A 124 13.17 -27.19 21.29
C GLN A 124 14.03 -28.43 20.97
N GLU A 125 13.70 -29.14 19.89
CA GLU A 125 14.48 -30.31 19.45
C GLU A 125 15.88 -29.90 18.99
N MET A 126 16.00 -28.77 18.29
CA MET A 126 17.29 -28.21 17.86
C MET A 126 18.13 -27.67 19.03
N GLU A 127 17.51 -27.03 20.03
CA GLU A 127 18.20 -26.59 21.26
C GLU A 127 18.81 -27.78 22.02
N VAL A 128 18.05 -28.88 22.18
CA VAL A 128 18.54 -30.10 22.83
C VAL A 128 19.69 -30.72 22.04
N LEU A 129 19.58 -30.75 20.70
CA LEU A 129 20.60 -31.30 19.84
C LEU A 129 21.91 -30.49 19.91
N LEU A 130 21.82 -29.17 19.99
CA LEU A 130 22.98 -28.27 20.12
C LEU A 130 23.81 -28.63 21.36
N LEU A 131 23.17 -28.96 22.49
CA LEU A 131 23.83 -29.37 23.72
C LEU A 131 24.49 -30.75 23.61
N GLN A 132 23.89 -31.67 22.83
CA GLN A 132 24.38 -33.04 22.67
C GLN A 132 25.50 -33.16 21.63
N LYS A 133 25.53 -32.25 20.63
CA LYS A 133 26.44 -32.30 19.48
C LYS A 133 27.12 -30.94 19.25
N PRO A 134 28.11 -30.58 20.10
CA PRO A 134 28.84 -29.32 19.94
C PRO A 134 29.58 -29.19 18.61
N SER A 135 29.87 -30.28 17.89
CA SER A 135 30.54 -30.23 16.59
C SER A 135 29.63 -29.85 15.42
N TRP A 136 28.31 -29.78 15.62
CA TRP A 136 27.31 -29.42 14.60
C TRP A 136 26.78 -28.00 14.81
N HIS A 137 27.38 -27.29 15.77
CA HIS A 137 26.81 -26.10 16.36
C HIS A 137 26.61 -25.01 15.33
N LEU A 138 27.51 -24.79 14.37
CA LEU A 138 27.32 -23.79 13.31
C LEU A 138 26.01 -23.97 12.51
N ALA A 139 25.78 -25.17 11.99
CA ALA A 139 24.58 -25.46 11.21
C ALA A 139 23.30 -25.37 12.07
N ILE A 140 23.35 -25.86 13.31
CA ILE A 140 22.21 -25.81 14.24
C ILE A 140 21.94 -24.36 14.67
N HIS A 141 22.96 -23.57 14.98
CA HIS A 141 22.84 -22.14 15.28
C HIS A 141 22.22 -21.39 14.10
N GLN A 142 22.61 -21.71 12.87
CA GLN A 142 22.06 -21.08 11.68
C GLN A 142 20.55 -21.36 11.53
N ASP A 143 20.13 -22.61 11.74
CA ASP A 143 18.72 -23.00 11.68
C ASP A 143 17.91 -22.46 12.85
N LEU A 144 18.46 -22.47 14.06
CA LEU A 144 17.84 -21.83 15.23
C LEU A 144 17.66 -20.34 15.00
N ALA A 145 18.67 -19.65 14.47
CA ALA A 145 18.56 -18.24 14.12
C ALA A 145 17.43 -17.99 13.11
N LYS A 146 17.33 -18.79 12.04
CA LYS A 146 16.19 -18.70 11.08
C LYS A 146 14.85 -18.95 11.77
N ALA A 147 14.75 -20.03 12.55
CA ALA A 147 13.54 -20.41 13.26
C ALA A 147 13.06 -19.31 14.23
N TYR A 148 13.99 -18.66 14.93
CA TYR A 148 13.67 -17.55 15.83
C TYR A 148 13.36 -16.25 15.08
N LEU A 149 13.95 -15.99 13.92
CA LEU A 149 13.52 -14.88 13.06
C LEU A 149 12.07 -15.11 12.58
N GLU A 150 11.75 -16.33 12.13
CA GLU A 150 10.40 -16.73 11.74
C GLU A 150 9.41 -16.67 12.92
N SER A 151 9.83 -17.02 14.14
CA SER A 151 9.00 -16.93 15.35
C SER A 151 8.96 -15.54 16.00
N LYS A 152 9.65 -14.54 15.39
CA LYS A 152 9.79 -13.17 15.89
C LYS A 152 10.48 -13.06 17.27
N GLU A 153 11.27 -14.06 17.66
CA GLU A 153 12.10 -14.08 18.88
C GLU A 153 13.50 -13.49 18.61
N TYR A 154 13.54 -12.20 18.25
CA TYR A 154 14.75 -11.55 17.73
C TYR A 154 15.95 -11.55 18.69
N SER A 155 15.72 -11.55 20.01
CA SER A 155 16.80 -11.62 21.00
C SER A 155 17.57 -12.94 20.89
N LYS A 156 16.87 -14.06 20.83
CA LYS A 156 17.47 -15.39 20.69
C LYS A 156 18.09 -15.55 19.31
N ALA A 157 17.41 -15.11 18.25
CA ALA A 157 17.99 -15.11 16.91
C ALA A 157 19.37 -14.43 16.88
N ARG A 158 19.48 -13.25 17.51
CA ARG A 158 20.74 -12.51 17.62
C ARG A 158 21.83 -13.28 18.36
N GLU A 159 21.49 -13.96 19.45
CA GLU A 159 22.45 -14.77 20.22
C GLU A 159 23.03 -15.90 19.36
N HIS A 160 22.18 -16.63 18.63
CA HIS A 160 22.66 -17.67 17.72
C HIS A 160 23.48 -17.12 16.55
N ILE A 161 23.09 -15.96 15.98
CA ILE A 161 23.87 -15.30 14.91
C ILE A 161 25.26 -14.87 15.41
N LYS A 162 25.33 -14.32 16.62
CA LYS A 162 26.60 -13.92 17.24
C LYS A 162 27.50 -15.12 17.48
N ALA A 163 26.97 -16.23 18.00
CA ALA A 163 27.76 -17.44 18.21
C ALA A 163 28.41 -17.93 16.90
N ILE A 164 27.69 -17.86 15.78
CA ILE A 164 28.23 -18.19 14.45
C ILE A 164 29.37 -17.23 14.07
N LEU A 165 29.17 -15.92 14.25
CA LEU A 165 30.15 -14.89 13.87
C LEU A 165 31.35 -14.79 14.83
N GLU A 166 31.24 -15.30 16.05
CA GLU A 166 32.37 -15.41 16.99
C GLU A 166 33.37 -16.48 16.55
N GLU A 167 32.89 -17.57 15.94
CA GLU A 167 33.72 -18.64 15.40
C GLU A 167 34.14 -18.38 13.95
N GLU A 168 33.20 -17.96 13.10
CA GLU A 168 33.42 -17.64 11.70
C GLU A 168 32.98 -16.19 11.39
N PRO A 169 33.83 -15.19 11.69
CA PRO A 169 33.50 -13.77 11.54
C PRO A 169 33.11 -13.33 10.13
N CYS A 170 33.45 -14.13 9.12
CA CYS A 170 33.23 -13.82 7.71
C CYS A 170 32.21 -14.75 7.04
N MET A 171 31.46 -15.55 7.82
CA MET A 171 30.46 -16.48 7.26
C MET A 171 29.33 -15.70 6.55
N PRO A 172 29.20 -15.79 5.22
CA PRO A 172 28.25 -14.96 4.46
C PRO A 172 26.79 -15.20 4.87
N GLN A 173 26.43 -16.46 5.16
CA GLN A 173 25.10 -16.86 5.57
C GLN A 173 24.71 -16.24 6.92
N ALA A 174 25.65 -16.18 7.87
CA ALA A 174 25.43 -15.55 9.16
C ALA A 174 25.19 -14.05 9.03
N HIS A 175 25.96 -13.37 8.16
CA HIS A 175 25.73 -11.97 7.86
C HIS A 175 24.39 -11.71 7.17
N ILE A 176 23.89 -12.61 6.31
CA ILE A 176 22.53 -12.50 5.78
C ILE A 176 21.49 -12.59 6.90
N LEU A 177 21.60 -13.57 7.81
CA LEU A 177 20.70 -13.67 8.96
C LEU A 177 20.77 -12.42 9.84
N TYR A 178 21.98 -11.86 10.01
CA TYR A 178 22.13 -10.62 10.77
C TYR A 178 21.48 -9.43 10.05
N SER A 179 21.52 -9.41 8.72
CA SER A 179 20.84 -8.40 7.90
C SER A 179 19.34 -8.44 8.12
N TRP A 180 18.75 -9.64 8.11
CA TRP A 180 17.33 -9.84 8.43
C TRP A 180 17.00 -9.45 9.87
N TYR A 181 17.84 -9.83 10.84
CA TYR A 181 17.68 -9.37 12.22
C TYR A 181 17.63 -7.84 12.32
N PHE A 182 18.61 -7.15 11.72
CA PHE A 182 18.67 -5.68 11.75
C PHE A 182 17.49 -5.04 11.03
N LEU A 183 17.04 -5.65 9.93
CA LEU A 183 15.84 -5.21 9.23
C LEU A 183 14.59 -5.29 10.13
N HIS A 184 14.41 -6.39 10.88
CA HIS A 184 13.29 -6.54 11.81
C HIS A 184 13.36 -5.60 13.03
N VAL A 185 14.56 -5.22 13.48
CA VAL A 185 14.73 -4.17 14.50
C VAL A 185 14.81 -2.76 13.90
N LEU A 186 14.52 -2.62 12.59
CA LEU A 186 14.43 -1.37 11.82
C LEU A 186 15.72 -0.55 11.77
N ASP A 187 16.86 -1.23 11.88
CA ASP A 187 18.18 -0.64 11.63
C ASP A 187 18.61 -0.90 10.18
N TRP A 188 18.05 -0.11 9.26
CA TRP A 188 18.31 -0.24 7.82
C TRP A 188 19.80 -0.17 7.47
N ASN A 189 20.55 0.71 8.14
CA ASN A 189 21.96 0.92 7.87
C ASN A 189 22.78 -0.33 8.21
N GLN A 190 22.52 -0.94 9.37
CA GLN A 190 23.19 -2.18 9.75
C GLN A 190 22.74 -3.37 8.91
N ALA A 191 21.45 -3.43 8.56
CA ALA A 191 20.93 -4.46 7.67
C ALA A 191 21.67 -4.45 6.32
N LEU A 192 21.79 -3.27 5.70
CA LEU A 192 22.49 -3.09 4.43
C LEU A 192 24.00 -3.34 4.55
N SER A 193 24.61 -2.91 5.67
CA SER A 193 26.04 -3.15 5.95
C SER A 193 26.35 -4.65 5.97
N HIS A 194 25.59 -5.43 6.74
CA HIS A 194 25.77 -6.87 6.80
C HIS A 194 25.44 -7.57 5.49
N ALA A 195 24.43 -7.10 4.73
CA ALA A 195 24.13 -7.64 3.42
C ALA A 195 25.32 -7.44 2.46
N ARG A 196 25.99 -6.30 2.52
CA ARG A 196 27.20 -6.02 1.74
C ARG A 196 28.37 -6.90 2.13
N ILE A 197 28.58 -7.15 3.42
CA ILE A 197 29.62 -8.08 3.89
C ILE A 197 29.32 -9.50 3.37
N ALA A 198 28.07 -9.96 3.48
CA ALA A 198 27.66 -11.25 2.92
C ALA A 198 27.91 -11.34 1.42
N LYS A 199 27.59 -10.28 0.66
CA LYS A 199 27.86 -10.20 -0.79
C LYS A 199 29.35 -10.24 -1.11
N GLN A 200 30.20 -9.62 -0.30
CA GLN A 200 31.66 -9.64 -0.47
C GLN A 200 32.22 -11.04 -0.20
N GLY A 201 31.74 -11.70 0.86
CA GLY A 201 32.16 -13.06 1.21
C GLY A 201 31.63 -14.12 0.25
N ASN A 202 30.42 -13.94 -0.30
CA ASN A 202 29.85 -14.79 -1.34
C ASN A 202 28.99 -13.98 -2.33
N PRO A 203 29.55 -13.62 -3.51
CA PRO A 203 28.85 -12.86 -4.54
C PRO A 203 27.66 -13.58 -5.19
N TYR A 204 27.48 -14.88 -4.92
CA TYR A 204 26.42 -15.70 -5.47
C TYR A 204 25.16 -15.76 -4.60
N LEU A 205 25.19 -15.17 -3.40
CA LEU A 205 23.99 -14.99 -2.61
C LEU A 205 23.08 -13.98 -3.32
N VAL A 206 21.82 -14.35 -3.56
CA VAL A 206 20.88 -13.48 -4.28
C VAL A 206 20.36 -12.35 -3.38
N LYS A 207 20.00 -12.68 -2.13
CA LYS A 207 19.36 -11.75 -1.19
C LYS A 207 20.12 -10.42 -0.98
N PRO A 208 21.46 -10.36 -0.86
CA PRO A 208 22.17 -9.09 -0.76
C PRO A 208 21.88 -8.08 -1.89
N TYR A 209 21.61 -8.56 -3.10
CA TYR A 209 21.31 -7.68 -4.23
C TYR A 209 19.92 -7.06 -4.10
N PHE A 210 18.95 -7.78 -3.50
CA PHE A 210 17.65 -7.20 -3.18
C PHE A 210 17.76 -6.15 -2.07
N PHE A 211 18.65 -6.31 -1.09
CA PHE A 211 18.94 -5.24 -0.10
C PHE A 211 19.47 -3.97 -0.76
N GLU A 212 20.30 -4.08 -1.80
CA GLU A 212 20.76 -2.90 -2.56
C GLU A 212 19.60 -2.27 -3.36
N ALA A 213 18.78 -3.09 -4.03
CA ALA A 213 17.59 -2.61 -4.75
C ALA A 213 16.64 -1.86 -3.80
N ALA A 214 16.39 -2.42 -2.62
CA ALA A 214 15.60 -1.83 -1.55
C ALA A 214 16.23 -0.52 -1.02
N SER A 215 17.56 -0.46 -0.87
CA SER A 215 18.25 0.77 -0.44
C SER A 215 18.02 1.92 -1.41
N GLU A 216 18.10 1.65 -2.71
CA GLU A 216 17.82 2.66 -3.73
C GLU A 216 16.35 3.11 -3.67
N MET A 217 15.41 2.20 -3.40
CA MET A 217 13.99 2.57 -3.20
C MET A 217 13.78 3.44 -1.96
N VAL A 218 14.42 3.10 -0.83
CA VAL A 218 14.36 3.92 0.40
C VAL A 218 14.83 5.35 0.12
N GLN A 219 15.85 5.51 -0.74
CA GLN A 219 16.39 6.81 -1.16
C GLN A 219 15.58 7.51 -2.27
N GLY A 220 14.54 6.86 -2.81
CA GLY A 220 13.74 7.38 -3.93
C GLY A 220 14.39 7.22 -5.32
N ASN A 221 15.51 6.51 -5.43
CA ASN A 221 16.25 6.26 -6.68
C ASN A 221 15.68 5.04 -7.44
N TYR A 222 14.42 5.09 -7.88
CA TYR A 222 13.74 3.95 -8.48
C TYR A 222 14.42 3.39 -9.75
N PHE A 223 14.96 4.26 -10.62
CA PHE A 223 15.74 3.82 -11.77
C PHE A 223 16.97 3.00 -11.37
N SER A 224 17.73 3.43 -10.36
CA SER A 224 18.88 2.67 -9.83
C SER A 224 18.44 1.33 -9.23
N SER A 225 17.31 1.30 -8.52
CA SER A 225 16.72 0.07 -8.03
C SER A 225 16.41 -0.92 -9.16
N LEU A 226 15.83 -0.44 -10.28
CA LEU A 226 15.59 -1.26 -11.46
C LEU A 226 16.88 -1.84 -12.07
N GLN A 227 18.00 -1.12 -12.01
CA GLN A 227 19.29 -1.67 -12.44
C GLN A 227 19.74 -2.84 -11.56
N TRP A 228 19.45 -2.80 -10.25
CA TRP A 228 19.70 -3.94 -9.37
C TRP A 228 18.80 -5.13 -9.69
N PHE A 229 17.50 -4.92 -9.91
CA PHE A 229 16.59 -6.01 -10.34
C PHE A 229 17.02 -6.65 -11.67
N LYS A 230 17.46 -5.85 -12.65
CA LYS A 230 18.07 -6.35 -13.90
C LYS A 230 19.32 -7.16 -13.64
N LYS A 231 20.21 -6.66 -12.80
CA LYS A 231 21.44 -7.35 -12.41
C LYS A 231 21.13 -8.69 -11.74
N ILE A 232 20.11 -8.75 -10.88
CA ILE A 232 19.65 -10.01 -10.27
C ILE A 232 19.21 -11.00 -11.36
N ARG A 233 18.38 -10.57 -12.34
CA ARG A 233 17.93 -11.45 -13.43
C ARG A 233 19.08 -11.93 -14.33
N ILE A 234 20.11 -11.12 -14.52
CA ILE A 234 21.30 -11.47 -15.32
C ILE A 234 22.21 -12.43 -14.55
N LEU A 235 22.48 -12.16 -13.28
CA LEU A 235 23.38 -12.97 -12.46
C LEU A 235 22.73 -14.27 -11.97
N PHE A 236 21.41 -14.27 -11.78
CA PHE A 236 20.64 -15.37 -11.20
C PHE A 236 19.39 -15.70 -12.05
N PRO A 237 19.54 -16.05 -13.34
CA PRO A 237 18.42 -16.19 -14.28
C PRO A 237 17.41 -17.28 -13.92
N SER A 238 17.81 -18.26 -13.11
CA SER A 238 16.97 -19.38 -12.65
C SER A 238 16.40 -19.18 -11.25
N TYR A 239 16.81 -18.13 -10.53
CA TYR A 239 16.22 -17.77 -9.25
C TYR A 239 14.79 -17.26 -9.49
N LYS A 240 13.83 -17.89 -8.82
CA LYS A 240 12.41 -17.54 -8.88
C LYS A 240 12.13 -16.54 -7.77
N TRP A 241 11.63 -15.37 -8.15
CA TRP A 241 11.30 -14.32 -7.20
C TRP A 241 10.09 -14.74 -6.38
N ASP A 242 10.12 -14.43 -5.09
CA ASP A 242 8.95 -14.54 -4.23
C ASP A 242 8.01 -13.34 -4.45
N GLN A 243 6.84 -13.37 -3.81
CA GLN A 243 5.81 -12.34 -3.99
C GLN A 243 6.29 -10.95 -3.53
N ASP A 244 7.12 -10.88 -2.48
CA ASP A 244 7.66 -9.62 -1.94
C ASP A 244 8.71 -9.02 -2.89
N GLU A 245 9.59 -9.86 -3.43
CA GLU A 245 10.58 -9.46 -4.43
C GLU A 245 9.95 -8.99 -5.74
N GLU A 246 8.92 -9.69 -6.22
CA GLU A 246 8.11 -9.24 -7.36
C GLU A 246 7.43 -7.91 -7.06
N LEU A 247 6.85 -7.73 -5.87
CA LEU A 247 6.22 -6.49 -5.44
C LEU A 247 7.21 -5.32 -5.39
N GLY A 248 8.43 -5.56 -4.90
CA GLY A 248 9.52 -4.58 -4.91
C GLY A 248 9.85 -4.09 -6.31
N CYS A 249 10.04 -5.03 -7.25
CA CYS A 249 10.33 -4.69 -8.65
C CYS A 249 9.15 -4.00 -9.35
N GLN A 250 7.92 -4.49 -9.15
CA GLN A 250 6.72 -3.83 -9.67
C GLN A 250 6.59 -2.40 -9.15
N SER A 251 6.89 -2.17 -7.86
CA SER A 251 6.85 -0.84 -7.24
C SER A 251 7.90 0.09 -7.84
N ALA A 252 9.13 -0.40 -8.08
CA ALA A 252 10.18 0.38 -8.73
C ALA A 252 9.79 0.77 -10.18
N PHE A 253 9.27 -0.18 -10.98
CA PHE A 253 8.79 0.10 -12.33
C PHE A 253 7.66 1.11 -12.32
N TRP A 254 6.66 0.91 -11.45
CA TRP A 254 5.51 1.80 -11.38
C TRP A 254 5.92 3.23 -11.00
N ARG A 255 6.77 3.41 -9.99
CA ARG A 255 7.22 4.74 -9.56
C ARG A 255 8.00 5.47 -10.64
N GLU A 256 8.91 4.77 -11.33
CA GLU A 256 9.68 5.35 -12.43
C GLU A 256 8.80 5.68 -13.65
N ILE A 257 7.93 4.76 -14.08
CA ILE A 257 6.97 4.99 -15.16
C ILE A 257 6.06 6.19 -14.86
N SER A 258 5.57 6.29 -13.62
CA SER A 258 4.75 7.42 -13.19
C SER A 258 5.53 8.73 -13.24
N SER A 259 6.80 8.72 -12.87
CA SER A 259 7.69 9.88 -12.99
C SER A 259 7.86 10.32 -14.45
N LEU A 260 8.13 9.39 -15.36
CA LEU A 260 8.27 9.67 -16.80
C LEU A 260 6.96 10.21 -17.39
N LYS A 261 5.80 9.68 -16.97
CA LYS A 261 4.48 10.21 -17.35
C LYS A 261 4.31 11.66 -16.90
N ARG A 262 4.60 11.98 -15.63
CA ARG A 262 4.50 13.36 -15.10
C ARG A 262 5.40 14.34 -15.87
N GLN A 263 6.60 13.88 -16.24
CA GLN A 263 7.55 14.67 -17.05
C GLN A 263 7.21 14.71 -18.55
N LYS A 264 6.14 14.03 -18.98
CA LYS A 264 5.71 13.91 -20.39
C LYS A 264 6.80 13.32 -21.30
N LEU A 265 7.65 12.45 -20.74
CA LEU A 265 8.72 11.75 -21.46
C LEU A 265 8.18 10.48 -22.11
N TRP A 266 7.29 10.64 -23.09
CA TRP A 266 6.47 9.56 -23.65
C TRP A 266 7.28 8.40 -24.25
N ASN A 267 8.35 8.68 -24.99
CA ASN A 267 9.18 7.63 -25.59
C ASN A 267 9.92 6.80 -24.53
N SER A 268 10.48 7.47 -23.51
CA SER A 268 11.15 6.80 -22.39
C SER A 268 10.13 6.00 -21.57
N GLY A 269 8.95 6.55 -21.32
CA GLY A 269 7.85 5.87 -20.65
C GLY A 269 7.35 4.65 -21.42
N LEU A 270 7.22 4.76 -22.75
CA LEU A 270 6.84 3.64 -23.62
C LEU A 270 7.87 2.52 -23.55
N ALA A 271 9.16 2.84 -23.67
CA ALA A 271 10.24 1.87 -23.57
C ALA A 271 10.28 1.18 -22.20
N LEU A 272 10.16 1.94 -21.11
CA LEU A 272 10.20 1.38 -19.76
C LEU A 272 8.95 0.55 -19.43
N SER A 273 7.77 0.97 -19.89
CA SER A 273 6.54 0.19 -19.72
C SER A 273 6.55 -1.09 -20.53
N GLN A 274 7.15 -1.10 -21.73
CA GLN A 274 7.39 -2.32 -22.51
C GLN A 274 8.29 -3.28 -21.72
N GLU A 275 9.39 -2.77 -21.16
CA GLU A 275 10.29 -3.56 -20.33
C GLU A 275 9.56 -4.14 -19.08
N ALA A 276 8.74 -3.33 -18.41
CA ALA A 276 7.93 -3.79 -17.29
C ALA A 276 6.96 -4.93 -17.69
N LEU A 277 6.44 -4.91 -18.93
CA LEU A 277 5.59 -5.96 -19.48
C LEU A 277 6.35 -7.24 -19.87
N GLU A 278 7.66 -7.15 -20.11
CA GLU A 278 8.50 -8.35 -20.25
C GLU A 278 8.68 -9.07 -18.91
N PHE A 279 8.75 -8.33 -17.80
CA PHE A 279 8.77 -8.90 -16.46
C PHE A 279 7.38 -9.39 -16.03
N PHE A 280 6.35 -8.58 -16.28
CA PHE A 280 5.00 -8.79 -15.74
C PHE A 280 3.93 -8.69 -16.84
N PRO A 281 3.89 -9.67 -17.79
CA PRO A 281 3.09 -9.57 -19.02
C PRO A 281 1.57 -9.52 -18.83
N LYS A 282 1.10 -9.83 -17.60
CA LYS A 282 -0.31 -9.84 -17.22
C LYS A 282 -0.69 -8.72 -16.24
N GLN A 283 0.27 -7.84 -15.90
CA GLN A 283 0.02 -6.78 -14.93
C GLN A 283 -0.78 -5.64 -15.57
N SER A 284 -2.05 -5.54 -15.19
CA SER A 284 -3.00 -4.56 -15.73
C SER A 284 -2.51 -3.12 -15.61
N LEU A 285 -1.84 -2.77 -14.50
CA LEU A 285 -1.26 -1.44 -14.31
C LEU A 285 -0.27 -1.06 -15.44
N PHE A 286 0.67 -1.96 -15.77
CA PHE A 286 1.67 -1.69 -16.83
C PHE A 286 1.07 -1.71 -18.23
N LEU A 287 0.09 -2.59 -18.49
CA LEU A 287 -0.65 -2.59 -19.75
C LEU A 287 -1.37 -1.24 -19.96
N THR A 288 -1.90 -0.66 -18.88
CA THR A 288 -2.59 0.63 -18.91
C THR A 288 -1.63 1.78 -19.18
N TYR A 289 -0.50 1.85 -18.45
CA TYR A 289 0.52 2.87 -18.71
C TYR A 289 1.11 2.77 -20.12
N HIS A 290 1.37 1.55 -20.59
CA HIS A 290 1.86 1.34 -21.95
C HIS A 290 0.88 1.88 -22.99
N ALA A 291 -0.41 1.54 -22.85
CA ALA A 291 -1.45 2.09 -23.71
C ALA A 291 -1.55 3.62 -23.62
N GLU A 292 -1.39 4.20 -22.44
CA GLU A 292 -1.42 5.65 -22.26
C GLU A 292 -0.26 6.35 -23.00
N PHE A 293 0.95 5.79 -22.97
CA PHE A 293 2.09 6.30 -23.76
C PHE A 293 1.85 6.15 -25.26
N LEU A 294 1.31 5.02 -25.71
CA LEU A 294 0.91 4.82 -27.11
C LEU A 294 -0.12 5.87 -27.55
N LEU A 295 -1.12 6.17 -26.71
CA LEU A 295 -2.10 7.23 -26.99
C LEU A 295 -1.44 8.61 -27.11
N ALA A 296 -0.50 8.94 -26.20
CA ALA A 296 0.25 10.19 -26.25
C ALA A 296 1.12 10.31 -27.53
N LEU A 297 1.56 9.17 -28.08
CA LEU A 297 2.31 9.07 -29.34
C LEU A 297 1.40 8.85 -30.56
N ASN A 298 0.07 8.98 -30.40
CA ASN A 298 -0.93 8.82 -31.44
C ASN A 298 -1.00 7.41 -32.08
N GLN A 299 -0.52 6.37 -31.38
CA GLN A 299 -0.58 4.95 -31.77
C GLN A 299 -1.87 4.30 -31.24
N LYS A 300 -3.03 4.84 -31.65
CA LYS A 300 -4.33 4.49 -31.06
C LYS A 300 -4.72 3.01 -31.19
N LYS A 301 -4.42 2.36 -32.31
CA LYS A 301 -4.81 0.96 -32.55
C LYS A 301 -4.12 0.03 -31.55
N GLU A 302 -2.81 0.16 -31.39
CA GLU A 302 -2.03 -0.64 -30.45
C GLU A 302 -2.46 -0.38 -29.01
N ALA A 303 -2.69 0.89 -28.64
CA ALA A 303 -3.18 1.24 -27.31
C ALA A 303 -4.50 0.53 -26.95
N GLU A 304 -5.39 0.39 -27.93
CA GLU A 304 -6.66 -0.31 -27.74
C GLU A 304 -6.47 -1.78 -27.35
N GLU A 305 -5.56 -2.47 -28.04
CA GLU A 305 -5.25 -3.87 -27.81
C GLU A 305 -4.73 -4.07 -26.38
N PHE A 306 -3.84 -3.18 -25.92
CA PHE A 306 -3.32 -3.19 -24.56
C PHE A 306 -4.39 -2.88 -23.50
N LEU A 307 -5.30 -1.93 -23.76
CA LEU A 307 -6.42 -1.65 -22.84
C LEU A 307 -7.42 -2.80 -22.77
N ALA A 308 -7.76 -3.42 -23.89
CA ALA A 308 -8.63 -4.59 -23.92
C ALA A 308 -7.99 -5.77 -23.16
N LYS A 309 -6.68 -5.98 -23.33
CA LYS A 309 -5.91 -6.98 -22.57
C LYS A 309 -5.88 -6.64 -21.08
N SER A 310 -5.70 -5.36 -20.72
CA SER A 310 -5.74 -4.88 -19.34
C SER A 310 -7.08 -5.16 -18.68
N LEU A 311 -8.21 -4.87 -19.35
CA LEU A 311 -9.56 -5.19 -18.85
C LEU A 311 -9.81 -6.69 -18.71
N THR A 312 -9.19 -7.52 -19.56
CA THR A 312 -9.27 -8.98 -19.45
C THR A 312 -8.61 -9.47 -18.16
N TYR A 313 -7.47 -8.89 -17.78
CA TYR A 313 -6.77 -9.29 -16.54
C TYR A 313 -7.30 -8.62 -15.28
N ASN A 314 -7.77 -7.37 -15.38
CA ASN A 314 -8.39 -6.64 -14.29
C ASN A 314 -9.53 -5.75 -14.82
N PRO A 315 -10.77 -6.26 -14.83
CA PRO A 315 -11.91 -5.48 -15.34
C PRO A 315 -12.32 -4.33 -14.42
N TYR A 316 -11.76 -4.26 -13.21
CA TYR A 316 -12.06 -3.24 -12.21
C TYR A 316 -10.98 -2.15 -12.14
N HIS A 317 -9.98 -2.17 -13.02
CA HIS A 317 -8.93 -1.15 -13.06
C HIS A 317 -9.47 0.17 -13.63
N LEU A 318 -9.72 1.13 -12.74
CA LEU A 318 -10.38 2.40 -13.04
C LEU A 318 -9.70 3.19 -14.17
N SER A 319 -8.37 3.35 -14.13
CA SER A 319 -7.66 4.10 -15.18
C SER A 319 -7.75 3.40 -16.55
N THR A 320 -7.78 2.06 -16.59
CA THR A 320 -8.05 1.32 -17.84
C THR A 320 -9.44 1.64 -18.36
N VAL A 321 -10.44 1.57 -17.49
CA VAL A 321 -11.84 1.82 -17.84
C VAL A 321 -12.02 3.24 -18.37
N GLN A 322 -11.39 4.24 -17.76
CA GLN A 322 -11.46 5.63 -18.22
C GLN A 322 -10.81 5.82 -19.60
N LEU A 323 -9.59 5.31 -19.81
CA LEU A 323 -8.91 5.41 -21.10
C LEU A 323 -9.69 4.67 -22.19
N TYR A 324 -10.14 3.44 -21.90
CA TYR A 324 -10.89 2.64 -22.86
C TYR A 324 -12.26 3.25 -23.17
N ARG A 325 -12.94 3.84 -22.17
CA ARG A 325 -14.18 4.60 -22.38
C ARG A 325 -14.00 5.74 -23.36
N ARG A 326 -12.93 6.53 -23.24
CA ARG A 326 -12.63 7.63 -24.19
C ARG A 326 -12.47 7.09 -25.61
N MET A 327 -11.77 5.98 -25.79
CA MET A 327 -11.63 5.33 -27.10
C MET A 327 -12.94 4.80 -27.65
N LEU A 328 -13.79 4.22 -26.80
CA LEU A 328 -15.12 3.76 -27.21
C LEU A 328 -16.01 4.93 -27.65
N LEU A 329 -15.91 6.10 -26.99
CA LEU A 329 -16.59 7.31 -27.44
C LEU A 329 -16.07 7.79 -28.79
N GLU A 330 -14.75 7.76 -29.03
CA GLU A 330 -14.18 8.07 -30.35
C GLU A 330 -14.71 7.13 -31.44
N LYS A 331 -14.97 5.86 -31.10
CA LYS A 331 -15.53 4.81 -31.96
C LYS A 331 -17.06 4.74 -31.99
N ASP A 332 -17.75 5.70 -31.39
CA ASP A 332 -19.22 5.73 -31.35
C ASP A 332 -19.87 4.52 -30.63
N CYS A 333 -19.11 3.83 -29.79
CA CYS A 333 -19.55 2.67 -29.01
C CYS A 333 -20.15 3.11 -27.66
N TYR A 334 -21.15 4.00 -27.70
CA TYR A 334 -21.70 4.69 -26.52
C TYR A 334 -22.20 3.73 -25.42
N PRO A 335 -23.05 2.72 -25.68
CA PRO A 335 -23.57 1.86 -24.62
C PRO A 335 -22.46 1.11 -23.86
N LYS A 336 -21.49 0.57 -24.61
CA LYS A 336 -20.34 -0.14 -24.03
C LYS A 336 -19.46 0.78 -23.20
N ALA A 337 -19.28 2.03 -23.64
CA ALA A 337 -18.50 3.04 -22.92
C ALA A 337 -19.08 3.34 -21.53
N PHE A 338 -20.41 3.38 -21.40
CA PHE A 338 -21.08 3.54 -20.13
C PHE A 338 -21.05 2.26 -19.29
N GLU A 339 -21.32 1.10 -19.91
CA GLU A 339 -21.36 -0.21 -19.26
C GLU A 339 -20.08 -0.51 -18.45
N ILE A 340 -18.91 -0.33 -19.07
CA ILE A 340 -17.63 -0.62 -18.41
C ILE A 340 -17.36 0.28 -17.20
N TRP A 341 -17.86 1.52 -17.22
CA TRP A 341 -17.74 2.44 -16.11
C TRP A 341 -18.78 2.13 -15.02
N GLU A 342 -20.03 1.87 -15.41
CA GLU A 342 -21.11 1.56 -14.46
C GLU A 342 -20.78 0.30 -13.64
N ARG A 343 -20.00 -0.62 -14.23
CA ARG A 343 -19.53 -1.85 -13.58
C ARG A 343 -18.61 -1.60 -12.38
N ILE A 344 -17.84 -0.51 -12.38
CA ILE A 344 -16.81 -0.26 -11.36
C ILE A 344 -17.22 0.76 -10.30
N VAL A 345 -18.40 1.39 -10.45
CA VAL A 345 -18.96 2.39 -9.51
C VAL A 345 -20.05 1.79 -8.62
N PRO A 346 -20.24 2.25 -7.38
CA PRO A 346 -21.19 1.67 -6.44
C PRO A 346 -22.62 2.09 -6.80
N LYS A 347 -23.31 1.26 -7.59
CA LYS A 347 -24.63 1.61 -8.16
C LYS A 347 -25.65 1.99 -7.09
N LYS A 348 -25.63 1.30 -5.94
CA LYS A 348 -26.52 1.57 -4.79
C LYS A 348 -26.36 2.99 -4.21
N LEU A 349 -25.16 3.56 -4.29
CA LEU A 349 -24.88 4.92 -3.80
C LEU A 349 -25.08 5.96 -4.89
N LEU A 350 -24.70 5.64 -6.13
CA LEU A 350 -24.85 6.51 -7.28
C LEU A 350 -26.32 6.86 -7.53
N TYR A 351 -27.19 5.85 -7.50
CA TYR A 351 -28.62 6.00 -7.80
C TYR A 351 -29.52 6.11 -6.57
N HIS A 352 -28.95 6.29 -5.38
CA HIS A 352 -29.71 6.47 -4.15
C HIS A 352 -30.59 7.73 -4.20
N ASP A 353 -31.80 7.68 -3.65
CA ASP A 353 -32.74 8.82 -3.73
C ASP A 353 -32.27 10.04 -2.94
N GLU A 354 -31.56 9.82 -1.83
CA GLU A 354 -30.91 10.90 -1.05
C GLU A 354 -29.65 11.47 -1.72
N ASN A 355 -29.15 10.87 -2.80
CA ASN A 355 -28.01 11.42 -3.53
C ASN A 355 -28.50 12.58 -4.42
N SER A 356 -28.14 13.80 -4.09
CA SER A 356 -28.53 14.98 -4.87
C SER A 356 -27.96 14.98 -6.29
N LEU A 357 -26.94 14.16 -6.57
CA LEU A 357 -26.38 13.95 -7.91
C LEU A 357 -27.03 12.79 -8.67
N SER A 358 -27.94 12.01 -8.06
CA SER A 358 -28.62 10.91 -8.75
C SER A 358 -29.29 11.33 -10.06
N PRO A 359 -29.98 12.50 -10.15
CA PRO A 359 -30.63 12.94 -11.40
C PRO A 359 -29.65 13.13 -12.56
N ILE A 360 -28.46 13.70 -12.32
CA ILE A 360 -27.48 13.93 -13.40
C ILE A 360 -26.90 12.61 -13.91
N TYR A 361 -26.71 11.61 -13.04
CA TYR A 361 -26.24 10.29 -13.44
C TYR A 361 -27.31 9.43 -14.13
N LYS A 362 -28.58 9.56 -13.72
CA LYS A 362 -29.73 8.98 -14.46
C LYS A 362 -29.82 9.59 -15.86
N SER A 363 -29.70 10.92 -15.97
CA SER A 363 -29.65 11.62 -17.26
C SER A 363 -28.47 11.19 -18.12
N LEU A 364 -27.29 10.99 -17.52
CA LEU A 364 -26.11 10.47 -18.22
C LEU A 364 -26.38 9.08 -18.82
N LYS A 365 -26.92 8.16 -18.02
CA LYS A 365 -27.28 6.80 -18.46
C LYS A 365 -28.25 6.84 -19.65
N ASP A 366 -29.31 7.62 -19.53
CA ASP A 366 -30.30 7.78 -20.60
C ASP A 366 -29.68 8.37 -21.87
N ALA A 367 -28.79 9.35 -21.72
CA ALA A 367 -28.12 9.98 -22.86
C ALA A 367 -27.19 8.99 -23.58
N PHE A 368 -26.47 8.13 -22.85
CA PHE A 368 -25.68 7.05 -23.44
C PHE A 368 -26.51 6.02 -24.20
N GLN A 369 -27.71 5.70 -23.70
CA GLN A 369 -28.64 4.77 -24.36
C GLN A 369 -29.26 5.35 -25.65
N LYS A 370 -29.49 6.67 -25.68
CA LYS A 370 -30.11 7.38 -26.81
C LYS A 370 -29.11 7.87 -27.85
N ALA A 371 -27.83 7.94 -27.52
CA ALA A 371 -26.80 8.48 -28.39
C ALA A 371 -26.70 7.70 -29.70
N ASN A 372 -26.85 8.40 -30.81
CA ASN A 372 -26.77 7.88 -32.17
C ASN A 372 -25.97 8.85 -33.04
N THR A 373 -24.98 8.33 -33.78
CA THR A 373 -24.10 9.12 -34.64
C THR A 373 -24.83 9.88 -35.73
N ALA A 374 -25.97 9.36 -36.20
CA ALA A 374 -26.79 10.00 -37.21
C ALA A 374 -27.63 11.17 -36.66
N ASN A 375 -27.67 11.37 -35.34
CA ASN A 375 -28.53 12.36 -34.69
C ASN A 375 -27.72 13.33 -33.83
N ALA A 376 -27.44 14.52 -34.37
CA ALA A 376 -26.71 15.59 -33.69
C ALA A 376 -27.38 16.05 -32.38
N GLU A 377 -28.71 15.98 -32.26
CA GLU A 377 -29.43 16.32 -31.03
C GLU A 377 -29.14 15.30 -29.91
N SER A 378 -29.10 14.01 -30.27
CA SER A 378 -28.75 12.95 -29.32
C SER A 378 -27.31 13.07 -28.84
N LEU A 379 -26.37 13.40 -29.73
CA LEU A 379 -24.96 13.65 -29.39
C LEU A 379 -24.80 14.91 -28.54
N CYS A 380 -25.56 15.97 -28.83
CA CYS A 380 -25.57 17.19 -28.02
C CYS A 380 -26.08 16.91 -26.61
N SER A 381 -27.11 16.07 -26.48
CA SER A 381 -27.64 15.62 -25.19
C SER A 381 -26.60 14.82 -24.41
N LEU A 382 -25.90 13.88 -25.07
CA LEU A 382 -24.80 13.14 -24.46
C LEU A 382 -23.65 14.05 -24.02
N ALA A 383 -23.20 14.96 -24.88
CA ALA A 383 -22.10 15.87 -24.58
C ALA A 383 -22.42 16.79 -23.38
N LYS A 384 -23.66 17.28 -23.28
CA LYS A 384 -24.14 18.05 -22.12
C LYS A 384 -24.17 17.20 -20.85
N ALA A 385 -24.66 15.96 -20.94
CA ALA A 385 -24.68 15.06 -19.79
C ALA A 385 -23.25 14.73 -19.30
N LEU A 386 -22.31 14.50 -20.22
CA LEU A 386 -20.89 14.31 -19.91
C LEU A 386 -20.28 15.53 -19.22
N GLU A 387 -20.56 16.74 -19.70
CA GLU A 387 -20.12 17.97 -19.02
C GLU A 387 -20.72 18.09 -17.61
N SER A 388 -21.99 17.75 -17.43
CA SER A 388 -22.68 17.86 -16.14
C SER A 388 -22.11 16.96 -15.04
N VAL A 389 -21.50 15.83 -15.42
CA VAL A 389 -20.83 14.92 -14.48
C VAL A 389 -19.33 15.20 -14.34
N GLY A 390 -18.80 16.20 -15.06
CA GLY A 390 -17.38 16.56 -15.01
C GLY A 390 -16.48 15.69 -15.89
N TRP A 391 -16.98 15.16 -17.02
CA TRP A 391 -16.17 14.41 -17.98
C TRP A 391 -15.86 15.27 -19.21
N GLU A 392 -15.06 16.33 -19.01
CA GLU A 392 -14.82 17.35 -20.04
C GLU A 392 -14.10 16.81 -21.28
N ILE A 393 -13.17 15.86 -21.10
CA ILE A 393 -12.44 15.22 -22.20
C ILE A 393 -13.42 14.43 -23.07
N GLU A 394 -14.24 13.60 -22.45
CA GLU A 394 -15.28 12.80 -23.09
C GLU A 394 -16.32 13.69 -23.78
N ALA A 395 -16.79 14.76 -23.11
CA ALA A 395 -17.71 15.73 -23.70
C ALA A 395 -17.10 16.36 -24.96
N ARG A 396 -15.81 16.72 -24.93
CA ARG A 396 -15.11 17.30 -26.10
C ARG A 396 -15.05 16.31 -27.27
N ILE A 397 -14.75 15.03 -27.00
CA ILE A 397 -14.75 13.96 -28.02
C ILE A 397 -16.11 13.89 -28.74
N VAL A 398 -17.22 13.99 -27.98
CA VAL A 398 -18.56 13.96 -28.57
C VAL A 398 -18.86 15.26 -29.32
N TYR A 399 -18.51 16.44 -28.77
CA TYR A 399 -18.70 17.72 -29.47
C TYR A 399 -17.95 17.79 -30.81
N GLN A 400 -16.75 17.21 -30.92
CA GLN A 400 -16.01 17.15 -32.19
C GLN A 400 -16.81 16.52 -33.35
N LYS A 401 -17.84 15.73 -33.04
CA LYS A 401 -18.71 15.05 -34.01
C LYS A 401 -19.96 15.88 -34.35
N ILE A 402 -20.18 17.01 -33.69
CA ILE A 402 -21.35 17.87 -33.84
C ILE A 402 -20.94 19.12 -34.62
N PRO A 403 -21.45 19.35 -35.85
CA PRO A 403 -21.19 20.56 -36.61
C PRO A 403 -21.60 21.84 -35.85
N GLY A 404 -20.80 22.90 -35.90
CA GLY A 404 -21.11 24.19 -35.26
C GLY A 404 -20.81 24.24 -33.76
N SER A 405 -20.13 23.23 -33.20
CA SER A 405 -19.80 23.15 -31.78
C SER A 405 -18.40 23.69 -31.43
N GLU A 406 -17.71 24.36 -32.36
CA GLU A 406 -16.31 24.78 -32.23
C GLU A 406 -16.10 25.70 -31.03
N ALA A 407 -17.05 26.60 -30.76
CA ALA A 407 -17.02 27.47 -29.59
C ALA A 407 -17.03 26.66 -28.28
N LYS A 408 -17.83 25.60 -28.24
CA LYS A 408 -17.93 24.71 -27.08
C LYS A 408 -16.68 23.84 -26.92
N GLN A 409 -16.13 23.34 -28.01
CA GLN A 409 -14.85 22.61 -28.02
C GLN A 409 -13.69 23.49 -27.52
N LYS A 410 -13.65 24.77 -27.92
CA LYS A 410 -12.67 25.74 -27.43
C LYS A 410 -12.83 25.98 -25.93
N GLN A 411 -14.06 26.17 -25.45
CA GLN A 411 -14.36 26.33 -24.02
C GLN A 411 -13.89 25.10 -23.22
N LEU A 412 -14.24 23.88 -23.67
CA LEU A 412 -13.80 22.65 -23.00
C LEU A 412 -12.29 22.48 -23.02
N SER A 413 -11.62 22.86 -24.11
CA SER A 413 -10.16 22.79 -24.19
C SER A 413 -9.48 23.73 -23.19
N GLN A 414 -10.06 24.88 -22.88
CA GLN A 414 -9.59 25.76 -21.81
C GLN A 414 -9.78 25.12 -20.42
N LYS A 415 -10.94 24.50 -20.17
CA LYS A 415 -11.20 23.77 -18.91
C LYS A 415 -10.23 22.59 -18.74
N ILE A 416 -10.00 21.81 -19.80
CA ILE A 416 -9.07 20.68 -19.80
C ILE A 416 -7.65 21.17 -19.56
N GLY A 417 -7.20 22.21 -20.26
CA GLY A 417 -5.87 22.80 -20.07
C GLY A 417 -5.63 23.30 -18.64
N PHE A 418 -6.66 23.82 -17.97
CA PHE A 418 -6.58 24.16 -16.56
C PHE A 418 -6.29 22.95 -15.66
N PHE A 419 -7.00 21.84 -15.84
CA PHE A 419 -6.77 20.63 -15.04
C PHE A 419 -5.41 20.00 -15.35
N GLU A 420 -4.99 19.96 -16.63
CA GLU A 420 -3.66 19.47 -17.03
C GLU A 420 -2.52 20.33 -16.45
N ASP A 421 -2.70 21.65 -16.40
CA ASP A 421 -1.72 22.55 -15.77
C ASP A 421 -1.69 22.38 -14.24
N LEU A 422 -2.82 22.10 -13.60
CA LEU A 422 -2.87 21.77 -12.17
C LEU A 422 -2.15 20.45 -11.88
N GLU A 423 -2.43 19.40 -12.65
CA GLU A 423 -1.74 18.12 -12.56
C GLU A 423 -0.22 18.30 -12.69
N THR A 424 0.20 19.08 -13.70
CA THR A 424 1.62 19.41 -13.93
C THR A 424 2.22 20.17 -12.74
N PHE A 425 1.50 21.16 -12.20
CA PHE A 425 1.97 21.97 -11.08
C PHE A 425 2.16 21.14 -9.81
N PHE A 426 1.16 20.34 -9.42
CA PHE A 426 1.27 19.55 -8.21
C PHE A 426 2.28 18.40 -8.36
N SER A 427 2.43 17.85 -9.57
CA SER A 427 3.51 16.92 -9.90
C SER A 427 4.89 17.52 -9.65
N ALA A 428 5.12 18.77 -10.07
CA ALA A 428 6.39 19.46 -9.85
C ALA A 428 6.58 19.93 -8.39
N TYR A 429 5.49 20.29 -7.71
CA TYR A 429 5.53 20.66 -6.29
C TYR A 429 6.04 19.49 -5.44
N TYR A 430 5.58 18.28 -5.73
CA TYR A 430 5.99 17.05 -5.03
C TYR A 430 7.51 16.88 -4.96
N ASP A 431 8.22 17.15 -6.05
CA ASP A 431 9.67 16.97 -6.13
C ASP A 431 10.43 17.93 -5.21
N THR A 432 9.77 18.98 -4.70
CA THR A 432 10.38 20.01 -3.87
C THR A 432 9.81 20.05 -2.45
N GLY A 433 8.49 19.98 -2.28
CA GLY A 433 7.80 20.07 -0.99
C GLY A 433 7.94 21.42 -0.27
N ILE A 434 8.36 22.50 -0.94
CA ILE A 434 8.79 23.76 -0.26
C ILE A 434 7.64 24.78 -0.10
N LEU A 435 6.58 24.67 -0.89
CA LEU A 435 5.47 25.63 -0.87
C LEU A 435 4.49 25.41 0.29
N ASN A 436 4.05 26.50 0.92
CA ASN A 436 2.89 26.47 1.82
C ASN A 436 1.56 26.61 1.06
N ILE A 437 0.44 26.37 1.74
CA ILE A 437 -0.89 26.35 1.12
C ILE A 437 -1.27 27.69 0.47
N ALA A 438 -0.84 28.82 1.03
CA ALA A 438 -1.10 30.12 0.43
C ALA A 438 -0.36 30.31 -0.90
N GLN A 439 0.89 29.81 -0.98
CA GLN A 439 1.67 29.81 -2.21
C GLN A 439 1.04 28.87 -3.24
N VAL A 440 0.66 27.66 -2.85
CA VAL A 440 -0.06 26.70 -3.71
C VAL A 440 -1.27 27.35 -4.35
N ILE A 441 -2.15 27.98 -3.56
CA ILE A 441 -3.35 28.61 -4.13
C ILE A 441 -3.00 29.82 -5.01
N SER A 442 -1.95 30.58 -4.68
CA SER A 442 -1.47 31.64 -5.57
C SER A 442 -1.04 31.11 -6.94
N TYR A 443 -0.41 29.93 -6.99
CA TYR A 443 -0.08 29.25 -8.26
C TYR A 443 -1.34 28.77 -8.99
N ILE A 444 -2.32 28.20 -8.28
CA ILE A 444 -3.62 27.82 -8.88
C ILE A 444 -4.27 29.02 -9.57
N ASN A 445 -4.26 30.20 -8.93
CA ASN A 445 -4.81 31.43 -9.55
C ASN A 445 -4.04 31.86 -10.81
N LYS A 446 -2.70 31.70 -10.82
CA LYS A 446 -1.91 31.97 -12.04
C LYS A 446 -2.27 30.99 -13.16
N ILE A 447 -2.48 29.72 -12.82
CA ILE A 447 -2.91 28.68 -13.75
C ILE A 447 -4.32 28.96 -14.28
N ALA A 448 -5.25 29.37 -13.43
CA ALA A 448 -6.60 29.78 -13.83
C ALA A 448 -6.55 30.95 -14.82
N LYS A 449 -5.77 32.00 -14.50
CA LYS A 449 -5.58 33.16 -15.38
C LYS A 449 -4.97 32.78 -16.73
N LYS A 450 -3.94 31.91 -16.74
CA LYS A 450 -3.33 31.37 -17.96
C LYS A 450 -4.36 30.68 -18.85
N ASN A 451 -5.30 29.94 -18.25
CA ASN A 451 -6.36 29.21 -18.93
C ASN A 451 -7.66 30.02 -19.12
N GLN A 452 -7.62 31.34 -18.90
CA GLN A 452 -8.77 32.25 -19.08
C GLN A 452 -9.97 31.90 -18.19
N ILE A 453 -9.73 31.27 -17.04
CA ILE A 453 -10.74 31.03 -16.02
C ILE A 453 -10.76 32.24 -15.09
N SER A 454 -11.89 32.94 -15.09
CA SER A 454 -12.09 34.13 -14.27
C SER A 454 -12.48 33.72 -12.84
N LEU A 455 -11.50 33.66 -11.95
CA LEU A 455 -11.74 33.58 -10.51
C LEU A 455 -11.80 35.01 -9.95
N THR A 456 -12.95 35.40 -9.36
CA THR A 456 -13.22 36.76 -8.87
C THR A 456 -12.88 36.96 -7.39
N THR A 457 -12.60 35.88 -6.66
CA THR A 457 -12.30 35.94 -5.22
C THR A 457 -10.85 35.57 -4.92
N TYR A 458 -10.32 36.15 -3.84
CA TYR A 458 -8.94 35.89 -3.40
C TYR A 458 -8.89 34.70 -2.42
N PRO A 459 -7.82 33.91 -2.43
CA PRO A 459 -7.67 32.70 -1.61
C PRO A 459 -7.84 32.92 -0.10
N SER A 460 -7.37 34.05 0.42
CA SER A 460 -7.51 34.39 1.84
C SER A 460 -8.96 34.51 2.30
N GLN A 461 -9.92 34.63 1.36
CA GLN A 461 -11.34 34.74 1.64
C GLN A 461 -12.12 33.44 1.44
N GLU A 462 -11.63 32.50 0.63
CA GLU A 462 -12.28 31.18 0.42
C GLU A 462 -11.93 30.18 1.51
N PHE A 463 -10.69 30.23 1.97
CA PHE A 463 -10.14 29.26 2.88
C PHE A 463 -10.30 29.76 4.31
N SER A 464 -11.26 29.17 5.02
CA SER A 464 -11.51 29.52 6.43
C SER A 464 -10.25 29.25 7.25
N SER A 465 -9.83 30.21 8.07
CA SER A 465 -8.70 30.03 8.98
C SER A 465 -9.16 29.24 10.21
N TYR A 466 -9.30 27.93 10.09
CA TYR A 466 -9.45 27.07 11.28
C TYR A 466 -8.05 26.69 11.75
N PHE A 467 -7.52 27.51 12.65
CA PHE A 467 -6.12 27.50 13.05
C PHE A 467 -5.16 27.77 11.88
N VAL A 468 -3.90 28.02 12.21
CA VAL A 468 -2.80 28.25 11.25
C VAL A 468 -2.55 27.03 10.34
N LEU A 469 -3.28 25.92 10.53
CA LEU A 469 -2.93 24.57 10.06
C LEU A 469 -3.83 24.00 8.95
N VAL A 470 -5.13 24.31 8.90
CA VAL A 470 -6.02 23.76 7.86
C VAL A 470 -6.79 24.90 7.19
N ARG A 471 -6.54 25.04 5.89
CA ARG A 471 -7.21 25.98 5.01
C ARG A 471 -7.93 25.15 3.98
N GLU A 472 -9.25 25.05 4.08
CA GLU A 472 -10.07 24.43 3.02
C GLU A 472 -11.27 25.29 2.62
N ALA A 473 -11.63 25.21 1.33
CA ALA A 473 -12.83 25.84 0.79
C ALA A 473 -14.03 24.95 1.09
N ASP A 474 -15.16 25.53 1.51
CA ASP A 474 -16.39 24.78 1.75
C ASP A 474 -16.87 24.17 0.40
N PRO A 475 -16.87 22.83 0.26
CA PRO A 475 -17.20 22.21 -1.02
C PRO A 475 -18.71 22.19 -1.33
N PHE A 476 -19.56 22.66 -0.41
CA PHE A 476 -21.02 22.65 -0.59
C PHE A 476 -21.61 24.03 -0.84
N ASP A 477 -21.01 25.07 -0.27
CA ASP A 477 -21.40 26.45 -0.53
C ASP A 477 -20.17 27.34 -0.76
N PRO A 478 -19.44 27.09 -1.85
CA PRO A 478 -18.32 27.94 -2.20
C PRO A 478 -18.80 29.35 -2.55
N LYS A 479 -17.94 30.34 -2.34
CA LYS A 479 -18.28 31.74 -2.65
C LYS A 479 -18.51 31.89 -4.17
N PRO A 480 -19.46 32.70 -4.63
CA PRO A 480 -19.63 32.94 -6.06
C PRO A 480 -18.36 33.47 -6.73
N GLY A 481 -17.96 32.85 -7.85
CA GLY A 481 -16.76 33.17 -8.62
C GLY A 481 -15.44 32.74 -7.96
N SER A 482 -15.51 31.88 -6.95
CA SER A 482 -14.36 31.27 -6.29
C SER A 482 -13.85 30.02 -7.00
N LEU A 483 -12.67 29.52 -6.64
CA LEU A 483 -12.16 28.25 -7.17
C LEU A 483 -13.12 27.11 -6.81
N GLY A 484 -13.59 27.08 -5.57
CA GLY A 484 -14.61 26.13 -5.12
C GLY A 484 -15.89 26.18 -5.99
N ASP A 485 -16.38 27.38 -6.33
CA ASP A 485 -17.59 27.54 -7.15
C ASP A 485 -17.36 27.07 -8.59
N TYR A 486 -16.21 27.43 -9.17
CA TYR A 486 -15.82 26.91 -10.48
C TYR A 486 -15.77 25.37 -10.51
N LEU A 487 -15.15 24.75 -9.49
CA LEU A 487 -15.06 23.29 -9.39
C LEU A 487 -16.43 22.65 -9.16
N LEU A 488 -17.27 23.24 -8.31
CA LEU A 488 -18.64 22.80 -8.05
C LEU A 488 -19.46 22.76 -9.35
N GLN A 489 -19.36 23.80 -10.18
CA GLN A 489 -20.01 23.88 -11.49
C GLN A 489 -19.48 22.85 -12.49
N ALA A 490 -18.22 22.43 -12.33
CA ALA A 490 -17.61 21.36 -13.11
C ALA A 490 -17.85 19.95 -12.52
N ASN A 491 -18.72 19.84 -11.50
CA ASN A 491 -18.96 18.62 -10.73
C ASN A 491 -17.69 18.01 -10.10
N LYS A 492 -16.76 18.87 -9.66
CA LYS A 492 -15.51 18.47 -9.02
C LYS A 492 -15.44 18.92 -7.58
N VAL A 493 -14.59 18.25 -6.81
CA VAL A 493 -14.18 18.64 -5.47
C VAL A 493 -12.65 18.68 -5.43
N LEU A 494 -12.09 19.72 -4.80
CA LEU A 494 -10.66 19.84 -4.52
C LEU A 494 -10.47 19.63 -3.01
N ASP A 495 -9.76 18.58 -2.67
CA ASP A 495 -9.25 18.30 -1.32
C ASP A 495 -7.78 18.72 -1.26
N LEU A 496 -7.44 19.59 -0.31
CA LEU A 496 -6.10 20.10 -0.05
C LEU A 496 -5.77 19.88 1.43
N GLY A 497 -4.94 18.87 1.73
CA GLY A 497 -4.53 18.56 3.10
C GLY A 497 -3.05 18.89 3.33
N ASN A 498 -2.69 19.27 4.56
CA ASN A 498 -1.29 19.28 4.99
C ASN A 498 -0.98 17.97 5.71
N ASN A 499 -0.14 17.14 5.11
CA ASN A 499 0.24 15.83 5.61
C ASN A 499 1.74 15.79 5.87
N TYR A 500 2.12 15.71 7.15
CA TYR A 500 3.51 15.68 7.61
C TYR A 500 4.41 16.82 7.06
N GLY A 501 3.85 18.02 6.88
CA GLY A 501 4.59 19.18 6.38
C GLY A 501 4.57 19.34 4.87
N HIS A 502 3.87 18.47 4.16
CA HIS A 502 3.65 18.57 2.73
C HIS A 502 2.17 18.79 2.38
N ILE A 503 1.90 19.25 1.16
CA ILE A 503 0.53 19.54 0.73
C ILE A 503 0.08 18.44 -0.22
N ASP A 504 -0.86 17.63 0.26
CA ASP A 504 -1.55 16.68 -0.58
C ASP A 504 -2.69 17.41 -1.30
N ALA A 505 -2.80 17.17 -2.61
CA ALA A 505 -3.86 17.73 -3.43
C ALA A 505 -4.57 16.64 -4.19
N ARG A 506 -5.91 16.69 -4.14
CA ARG A 506 -6.83 15.77 -4.79
C ARG A 506 -7.94 16.51 -5.50
N ILE A 507 -8.09 16.33 -6.81
CA ILE A 507 -9.25 16.81 -7.57
C ILE A 507 -10.08 15.63 -8.06
N MET A 508 -11.29 15.44 -7.56
CA MET A 508 -12.15 14.28 -7.89
C MET A 508 -13.46 14.74 -8.53
N ASN A 509 -14.09 13.91 -9.36
CA ASN A 509 -15.48 14.14 -9.75
C ASN A 509 -16.40 13.63 -8.64
N ARG A 510 -17.50 14.35 -8.39
CA ARG A 510 -18.45 13.97 -7.34
C ARG A 510 -19.42 12.94 -7.87
N LEU A 511 -19.39 11.73 -7.31
CA LEU A 511 -20.33 10.65 -7.62
C LEU A 511 -21.58 10.71 -6.73
N SER A 512 -21.40 11.08 -5.46
CA SER A 512 -22.51 11.17 -4.51
C SER A 512 -22.37 12.39 -3.63
N LEU A 513 -23.49 13.06 -3.39
CA LEU A 513 -23.64 14.11 -2.41
C LEU A 513 -24.91 13.83 -1.60
N ARG A 514 -24.74 13.51 -0.31
CA ARG A 514 -25.85 13.13 0.58
C ARG A 514 -25.83 13.98 1.84
N LYS A 515 -27.03 14.32 2.32
CA LYS A 515 -27.23 14.88 3.67
C LYS A 515 -27.65 13.74 4.58
N HIS A 516 -26.99 13.62 5.72
CA HIS A 516 -27.25 12.59 6.71
C HIS A 516 -27.75 13.23 7.99
N ASN A 517 -28.64 12.53 8.68
CA ASN A 517 -29.09 12.88 10.01
C ASN A 517 -28.90 11.68 10.94
N LEU A 518 -27.97 11.80 11.87
CA LEU A 518 -27.76 10.80 12.92
C LEU A 518 -28.54 11.24 14.16
N ALA A 519 -29.83 10.87 14.18
CA ALA A 519 -30.78 11.32 15.19
C ALA A 519 -30.33 10.99 16.62
N GLU A 520 -29.75 9.80 16.84
CA GLU A 520 -29.24 9.35 18.15
C GLU A 520 -28.14 10.26 18.71
N GLU A 521 -27.45 11.00 17.84
CA GLU A 521 -26.34 11.87 18.19
C GLU A 521 -26.65 13.36 17.97
N ASN A 522 -27.90 13.68 17.57
CA ASN A 522 -28.35 15.01 17.15
C ASN A 522 -27.37 15.69 16.17
N LEU A 523 -26.86 14.90 15.21
CA LEU A 523 -25.81 15.33 14.30
C LEU A 523 -26.32 15.34 12.85
N GLN A 524 -26.26 16.51 12.23
CA GLN A 524 -26.46 16.67 10.78
C GLN A 524 -25.12 16.89 10.10
N TYR A 525 -24.87 16.16 9.01
CA TYR A 525 -23.63 16.28 8.26
C TYR A 525 -23.85 15.95 6.78
N GLN A 526 -22.87 16.27 5.95
CA GLN A 526 -22.90 15.97 4.51
C GLN A 526 -21.78 15.00 4.14
N SER A 527 -22.01 14.14 3.16
CA SER A 527 -20.96 13.25 2.64
C SER A 527 -20.80 13.45 1.15
N ILE A 528 -19.54 13.59 0.70
CA ILE A 528 -19.16 13.57 -0.70
C ILE A 528 -18.45 12.24 -0.98
N LEU A 529 -18.86 11.55 -2.03
CA LEU A 529 -18.13 10.42 -2.58
C LEU A 529 -17.49 10.85 -3.91
N GLY A 530 -16.17 10.80 -3.98
CA GLY A 530 -15.40 11.08 -5.19
C GLY A 530 -15.16 9.83 -6.06
N ASP A 531 -14.84 10.04 -7.33
CA ASP A 531 -14.22 9.02 -8.19
C ASP A 531 -12.68 9.11 -8.18
N GLU A 532 -12.00 8.69 -9.26
CA GLU A 532 -10.55 8.89 -9.39
C GLU A 532 -10.17 10.35 -9.49
N THR A 533 -9.17 10.67 -8.68
CA THR A 533 -8.55 11.96 -8.63
C THR A 533 -7.83 12.30 -9.95
N LEU A 534 -8.25 13.36 -10.64
CA LEU A 534 -7.56 13.97 -11.79
C LEU A 534 -6.16 14.48 -11.44
N VAL A 535 -5.94 14.81 -10.17
CA VAL A 535 -4.70 15.35 -9.63
C VAL A 535 -4.44 14.61 -8.33
N ASP A 536 -3.62 13.56 -8.33
CA ASP A 536 -3.37 12.74 -7.13
C ASP A 536 -1.91 12.85 -6.68
N ASN A 537 -1.64 13.75 -5.74
CA ASN A 537 -0.26 14.06 -5.31
C ASN A 537 0.05 13.62 -3.88
N TYR A 538 -0.54 12.50 -3.45
CA TYR A 538 -0.34 11.95 -2.11
C TYR A 538 1.13 11.48 -1.92
N LEU A 539 1.84 12.07 -0.95
CA LEU A 539 3.26 11.81 -0.62
C LEU A 539 3.51 10.53 0.17
N GLY A 540 2.55 10.14 1.02
CA GLY A 540 2.51 8.83 1.64
C GLY A 540 1.70 7.87 0.77
N TYR A 541 1.90 6.57 0.90
CA TYR A 541 1.15 5.54 0.17
C TYR A 541 1.22 5.54 -1.36
N GLN A 542 0.89 4.36 -1.87
CA GLN A 542 0.46 4.17 -3.23
C GLN A 542 -0.82 5.01 -3.42
N SER A 543 -0.80 6.08 -4.20
CA SER A 543 -2.06 6.70 -4.63
C SER A 543 -2.89 5.73 -5.52
N GLY A 544 -2.23 4.66 -6.00
CA GLY A 544 -2.84 3.43 -6.51
C GLY A 544 -3.21 2.38 -5.46
N SER A 545 -3.20 2.69 -4.15
CA SER A 545 -3.65 1.74 -3.14
C SER A 545 -5.10 1.40 -3.41
N SER A 546 -5.40 0.12 -3.36
CA SER A 546 -6.69 -0.37 -3.79
C SER A 546 -7.77 -0.24 -2.71
N LYS A 547 -7.63 0.76 -1.83
CA LYS A 547 -8.48 0.97 -0.66
C LYS A 547 -9.28 2.24 -0.85
N VAL A 548 -10.50 2.22 -0.30
CA VAL A 548 -11.27 3.44 -0.13
C VAL A 548 -10.59 4.22 1.01
N ALA A 549 -10.38 5.51 0.81
CA ALA A 549 -9.90 6.41 1.84
C ALA A 549 -10.95 7.46 2.12
N GLY A 550 -10.81 8.18 3.22
CA GLY A 550 -11.74 9.23 3.59
C GLY A 550 -11.06 10.28 4.44
N ARG A 551 -11.76 11.40 4.58
CA ARG A 551 -11.38 12.51 5.43
C ARG A 551 -12.62 13.15 6.03
N ALA A 552 -12.53 13.48 7.31
CA ALA A 552 -13.49 14.29 8.03
C ALA A 552 -13.09 15.77 8.04
N PHE A 553 -14.05 16.65 7.85
CA PHE A 553 -13.83 18.09 7.76
C PHE A 553 -14.86 18.87 8.57
N LEU A 554 -14.43 20.06 9.02
CA LEU A 554 -15.29 21.06 9.63
C LEU A 554 -15.26 22.35 8.79
N SER A 555 -16.43 22.81 8.37
CA SER A 555 -16.63 24.13 7.76
C SER A 555 -17.38 25.07 8.71
N SER A 556 -17.50 26.34 8.32
CA SER A 556 -18.36 27.32 9.02
C SER A 556 -19.84 26.92 9.09
N LYS A 557 -20.28 25.96 8.30
CA LYS A 557 -21.68 25.51 8.18
C LYS A 557 -21.94 24.14 8.77
N GLY A 558 -20.90 23.46 9.28
CA GLY A 558 -21.01 22.15 9.89
C GLY A 558 -19.96 21.16 9.39
N PHE A 559 -20.23 19.89 9.59
CA PHE A 559 -19.29 18.81 9.29
C PHE A 559 -19.57 18.16 7.95
N TYR A 560 -18.51 17.66 7.34
CA TYR A 560 -18.65 16.75 6.22
C TYR A 560 -17.59 15.66 6.17
N VAL A 561 -17.92 14.59 5.45
CA VAL A 561 -17.04 13.48 5.15
C VAL A 561 -16.79 13.45 3.65
N ALA A 562 -15.55 13.57 3.21
CA ALA A 562 -15.19 13.22 1.83
C ALA A 562 -14.64 11.79 1.82
N LEU A 563 -15.13 10.98 0.89
CA LEU A 563 -14.67 9.64 0.64
C LEU A 563 -13.92 9.63 -0.68
N ASP A 564 -12.66 9.27 -0.60
CA ASP A 564 -11.71 9.24 -1.69
C ASP A 564 -11.70 7.87 -2.37
N THR A 565 -11.47 7.93 -3.68
CA THR A 565 -11.10 6.85 -4.59
C THR A 565 -11.64 5.46 -4.27
N ILE A 566 -12.73 5.15 -4.95
CA ILE A 566 -13.34 3.84 -5.10
C ILE A 566 -12.43 2.92 -5.93
N ARG A 567 -11.53 2.16 -5.28
CA ARG A 567 -10.60 1.29 -6.04
C ARG A 567 -10.27 -0.08 -5.44
N PRO A 568 -11.21 -0.93 -5.01
CA PRO A 568 -10.87 -2.32 -4.71
C PRO A 568 -10.10 -2.96 -5.87
N SER A 569 -8.92 -3.50 -5.61
CA SER A 569 -8.16 -4.19 -6.65
C SER A 569 -8.76 -5.57 -6.85
N LEU A 570 -8.68 -6.09 -8.07
CA LEU A 570 -8.99 -7.49 -8.31
C LEU A 570 -8.18 -8.43 -7.41
N GLY A 571 -6.97 -8.04 -7.03
CA GLY A 571 -6.17 -8.76 -6.03
C GLY A 571 -6.91 -8.88 -4.69
N ALA A 572 -7.41 -7.78 -4.15
CA ALA A 572 -8.20 -7.77 -2.91
C ALA A 572 -9.49 -8.62 -3.03
N ILE A 573 -10.18 -8.58 -4.18
CA ILE A 573 -11.40 -9.38 -4.39
C ILE A 573 -11.06 -10.87 -4.53
N LYS A 574 -9.97 -11.22 -5.25
CA LYS A 574 -9.49 -12.60 -5.37
C LYS A 574 -9.04 -13.15 -4.03
N TYR A 575 -8.40 -12.31 -3.22
CA TYR A 575 -8.00 -12.64 -1.87
C TYR A 575 -9.22 -12.92 -0.98
N LEU A 576 -10.22 -12.03 -1.01
CA LEU A 576 -11.51 -12.25 -0.37
C LEU A 576 -12.16 -13.55 -0.85
N TYR A 577 -12.19 -13.80 -2.15
CA TYR A 577 -12.75 -15.03 -2.72
C TYR A 577 -12.01 -16.29 -2.25
N ALA A 578 -10.69 -16.27 -2.24
CA ALA A 578 -9.88 -17.39 -1.75
C ALA A 578 -10.16 -17.66 -0.27
N ARG A 579 -10.22 -16.61 0.56
CA ARG A 579 -10.64 -16.69 1.98
C ARG A 579 -12.06 -17.26 2.08
N MET A 580 -13.00 -16.81 1.25
CA MET A 580 -14.38 -17.32 1.25
C MET A 580 -14.49 -18.79 0.86
N LYS A 581 -13.68 -19.26 -0.08
CA LYS A 581 -13.68 -20.66 -0.53
C LYS A 581 -13.09 -21.61 0.52
N ALA A 582 -12.20 -21.12 1.37
CA ALA A 582 -11.54 -21.92 2.41
C ALA A 582 -12.43 -22.21 3.64
N ILE A 583 -13.66 -21.68 3.70
CA ILE A 583 -14.52 -21.62 4.91
C ILE A 583 -15.05 -22.96 5.48
N PRO A 584 -15.07 -24.15 4.84
CA PRO A 584 -15.71 -25.30 5.51
C PRO A 584 -14.77 -26.17 6.37
N LEU A 585 -13.50 -25.82 6.55
CA LEU A 585 -12.60 -26.60 7.42
C LEU A 585 -12.43 -25.87 8.76
N PRO A 586 -13.13 -26.28 9.84
CA PRO A 586 -12.74 -25.88 11.18
C PRO A 586 -11.35 -26.48 11.43
N SER A 587 -10.32 -25.72 11.07
CA SER A 587 -9.00 -25.92 11.62
C SER A 587 -9.12 -25.76 13.14
N LYS A 588 -8.29 -26.48 13.90
CA LYS A 588 -8.24 -26.33 15.36
C LYS A 588 -8.23 -24.83 15.69
N PRO A 589 -8.99 -24.38 16.71
CA PRO A 589 -9.08 -22.96 17.05
C PRO A 589 -7.68 -22.39 17.23
N ASP A 590 -7.23 -21.65 16.22
CA ASP A 590 -5.99 -20.89 16.26
C ASP A 590 -6.34 -19.48 16.71
N ASN A 591 -5.61 -18.96 17.69
CA ASN A 591 -5.81 -17.62 18.21
C ASN A 591 -5.11 -16.55 17.35
N SER A 592 -4.57 -16.91 16.18
CA SER A 592 -3.99 -15.96 15.24
C SER A 592 -5.02 -14.96 14.73
N TYR A 593 -4.60 -13.70 14.60
CA TYR A 593 -5.46 -12.63 14.07
C TYR A 593 -5.96 -12.94 12.66
N SER A 594 -5.13 -13.56 11.82
CA SER A 594 -5.51 -14.05 10.48
C SER A 594 -6.72 -14.97 10.49
N THR A 595 -6.72 -15.98 11.36
CA THR A 595 -7.78 -16.99 11.41
C THR A 595 -9.11 -16.34 11.84
N ILE A 596 -9.05 -15.49 12.85
CA ILE A 596 -10.24 -14.76 13.34
C ILE A 596 -10.73 -13.77 12.27
N ALA A 597 -9.83 -13.09 11.56
CA ALA A 597 -10.18 -12.19 10.46
C ALA A 597 -10.91 -12.96 9.35
N ASN A 598 -10.43 -14.16 9.01
CA ASN A 598 -11.04 -15.03 8.02
C ASN A 598 -12.46 -15.43 8.41
N ASP A 599 -12.67 -15.83 9.66
CA ASP A 599 -13.99 -16.25 10.16
C ASP A 599 -14.99 -15.08 10.21
N LEU A 600 -14.54 -13.87 10.56
CA LEU A 600 -15.41 -12.68 10.54
C LEU A 600 -15.75 -12.27 9.11
N LEU A 601 -14.76 -12.33 8.20
CA LEU A 601 -14.97 -12.04 6.78
C LEU A 601 -15.94 -13.04 6.15
N ALA A 602 -15.76 -14.32 6.48
CA ALA A 602 -16.64 -15.42 6.10
C ALA A 602 -18.09 -15.14 6.45
N GLN A 603 -18.36 -14.77 7.70
CA GLN A 603 -19.70 -14.46 8.16
C GLN A 603 -20.29 -13.24 7.46
N SER A 604 -19.46 -12.22 7.25
CA SER A 604 -19.89 -11.02 6.57
C SER A 604 -20.35 -11.32 5.12
N PHE A 605 -19.67 -12.21 4.41
CA PHE A 605 -19.96 -12.53 3.01
C PHE A 605 -20.76 -13.83 2.80
N ARG A 606 -21.21 -14.51 3.86
CA ARG A 606 -21.89 -15.83 3.76
C ARG A 606 -23.12 -15.88 2.86
N HIS A 607 -23.80 -14.75 2.66
CA HIS A 607 -25.00 -14.64 1.82
C HIS A 607 -24.68 -14.27 0.36
N ILE A 608 -23.42 -13.96 0.05
CA ILE A 608 -22.99 -13.60 -1.30
C ILE A 608 -22.54 -14.88 -2.01
N PRO A 609 -23.10 -15.21 -3.18
CA PRO A 609 -22.77 -16.44 -3.89
C PRO A 609 -21.29 -16.44 -4.29
N LEU A 610 -20.66 -17.62 -4.24
CA LEU A 610 -19.30 -17.78 -4.74
C LEU A 610 -19.27 -17.46 -6.26
N PRO A 611 -18.35 -16.60 -6.71
CA PRO A 611 -18.30 -16.16 -8.09
C PRO A 611 -17.76 -17.24 -9.04
N GLU A 612 -18.67 -17.91 -9.74
CA GLU A 612 -18.39 -18.84 -10.83
C GLU A 612 -18.49 -18.19 -12.22
N THR A 613 -19.23 -17.08 -12.31
CA THR A 613 -19.47 -16.33 -13.54
C THR A 613 -19.00 -14.89 -13.37
N GLN A 614 -18.80 -14.19 -14.48
CA GLN A 614 -18.39 -12.78 -14.46
C GLN A 614 -19.41 -11.88 -13.74
N GLU A 615 -20.70 -12.16 -13.91
CA GLU A 615 -21.78 -11.46 -13.23
C GLU A 615 -21.69 -11.62 -11.70
N LYS A 616 -21.42 -12.83 -11.20
CA LYS A 616 -21.24 -13.05 -9.76
C LYS A 616 -19.98 -12.34 -9.22
N TRP A 617 -18.91 -12.25 -10.01
CA TRP A 617 -17.73 -11.43 -9.66
C TRP A 617 -18.10 -9.95 -9.53
N ASP A 618 -18.95 -9.44 -10.41
CA ASP A 618 -19.40 -8.04 -10.36
C ASP A 618 -20.28 -7.78 -9.13
N ILE A 619 -21.15 -8.72 -8.76
CA ILE A 619 -21.92 -8.66 -7.51
C ILE A 619 -20.98 -8.61 -6.30
N LEU A 620 -20.01 -9.53 -6.23
CA LEU A 620 -19.04 -9.57 -5.12
C LEU A 620 -18.23 -8.27 -5.02
N TYR A 621 -17.77 -7.74 -6.16
CA TYR A 621 -17.06 -6.47 -6.21
C TYR A 621 -17.92 -5.32 -5.66
N GLN A 622 -19.17 -5.20 -6.12
CA GLN A 622 -20.08 -4.14 -5.71
C GLN A 622 -20.40 -4.20 -4.21
N GLU A 623 -20.61 -5.40 -3.66
CA GLU A 623 -20.82 -5.58 -2.23
C GLU A 623 -19.57 -5.27 -1.41
N PHE A 624 -18.39 -5.75 -1.84
CA PHE A 624 -17.13 -5.43 -1.17
C PHE A 624 -16.87 -3.92 -1.14
N LEU A 625 -17.08 -3.27 -2.27
CA LEU A 625 -16.91 -1.83 -2.42
C LEU A 625 -17.88 -1.04 -1.52
N ALA A 626 -19.16 -1.40 -1.52
CA ALA A 626 -20.17 -0.74 -0.68
C ALA A 626 -19.80 -0.81 0.81
N ARG A 627 -19.30 -1.97 1.25
CA ARG A 627 -18.85 -2.18 2.63
C ARG A 627 -17.59 -1.38 2.96
N GLN A 628 -16.60 -1.33 2.07
CA GLN A 628 -15.42 -0.47 2.23
C GLN A 628 -15.83 1.01 2.39
N ILE A 629 -16.69 1.49 1.50
CA ILE A 629 -17.19 2.88 1.54
C ILE A 629 -17.89 3.15 2.87
N GLU A 630 -18.75 2.24 3.33
CA GLU A 630 -19.43 2.42 4.61
C GLU A 630 -18.48 2.41 5.80
N THR A 631 -17.55 1.45 5.86
CA THR A 631 -16.52 1.37 6.91
C THR A 631 -15.78 2.69 7.04
N VAL A 632 -15.25 3.20 5.93
CA VAL A 632 -14.51 4.48 5.92
C VAL A 632 -15.44 5.64 6.27
N HIS A 633 -16.66 5.70 5.71
CA HIS A 633 -17.63 6.73 6.06
C HIS A 633 -17.93 6.79 7.56
N LYS A 634 -18.15 5.64 8.20
CA LYS A 634 -18.43 5.60 9.63
C LYS A 634 -17.20 5.89 10.48
N HIS A 635 -16.01 5.49 10.03
CA HIS A 635 -14.73 5.90 10.62
C HIS A 635 -14.59 7.43 10.67
N GLU A 636 -14.70 8.09 9.51
CA GLU A 636 -14.59 9.55 9.40
C GLU A 636 -15.66 10.28 10.20
N LEU A 637 -16.88 9.74 10.24
CA LEU A 637 -17.94 10.30 11.10
C LEU A 637 -17.59 10.23 12.59
N GLY A 638 -16.80 9.23 12.99
CA GLY A 638 -16.26 9.14 14.33
C GLY A 638 -15.27 10.26 14.65
N HIS A 639 -14.41 10.63 13.70
CA HIS A 639 -13.58 11.84 13.82
C HIS A 639 -14.44 13.09 13.93
N VAL A 640 -15.45 13.25 13.06
CA VAL A 640 -16.42 14.37 13.13
C VAL A 640 -17.06 14.47 14.51
N LYS A 641 -17.48 13.35 15.10
CA LYS A 641 -18.16 13.37 16.40
C LYS A 641 -17.22 13.78 17.54
N ASP A 642 -15.94 13.46 17.41
CA ASP A 642 -14.93 13.73 18.41
C ASP A 642 -14.31 15.13 18.26
N PHE A 643 -14.29 15.67 17.04
CA PHE A 643 -13.70 16.97 16.68
C PHE A 643 -14.28 18.19 17.44
N PRO A 644 -15.59 18.31 17.72
CA PRO A 644 -16.14 19.38 18.55
C PRO A 644 -15.48 19.51 19.93
N CYS A 645 -14.90 18.43 20.48
CA CYS A 645 -14.17 18.49 21.73
C CYS A 645 -13.00 19.49 21.72
N PHE A 646 -12.56 19.89 20.54
CA PHE A 646 -11.43 20.78 20.31
C PHE A 646 -11.87 22.17 19.89
N LEU A 647 -13.16 22.40 19.65
CA LEU A 647 -13.59 23.63 19.01
C LEU A 647 -14.83 24.28 19.64
N PRO A 648 -14.77 25.61 19.82
CA PRO A 648 -13.56 26.44 19.71
C PRO A 648 -12.60 26.19 20.89
N LEU A 649 -11.27 26.11 20.64
CA LEU A 649 -10.27 25.76 21.68
C LEU A 649 -10.37 26.66 22.92
N TYR A 650 -10.65 27.95 22.72
CA TYR A 650 -10.74 28.91 23.81
C TYR A 650 -11.92 28.68 24.76
N GLN A 651 -12.93 27.91 24.32
CA GLN A 651 -14.08 27.52 25.16
C GLN A 651 -13.87 26.14 25.80
N ASN A 652 -12.81 25.41 25.44
CA ASN A 652 -12.59 24.01 25.82
C ASN A 652 -11.19 23.75 26.39
N TRP A 653 -10.57 24.75 27.04
CA TRP A 653 -9.20 24.64 27.57
C TRP A 653 -9.03 23.49 28.56
N ASP A 654 -9.99 23.29 29.45
CA ASP A 654 -9.96 22.20 30.44
C ASP A 654 -9.94 20.83 29.76
N ASN A 655 -10.70 20.69 28.66
CA ASN A 655 -10.77 19.47 27.87
C ASN A 655 -9.47 19.21 27.13
N LEU A 656 -8.91 20.25 26.50
CA LEU A 656 -7.61 20.18 25.83
C LEU A 656 -6.51 19.80 26.82
N PHE A 657 -6.44 20.47 27.96
CA PHE A 657 -5.41 20.22 28.97
C PHE A 657 -5.55 18.80 29.55
N THR A 658 -6.78 18.38 29.89
CA THR A 658 -7.05 17.03 30.39
C THR A 658 -6.64 15.97 29.38
N MET A 659 -6.92 16.18 28.09
CA MET A 659 -6.46 15.27 27.04
C MET A 659 -4.93 15.23 26.97
N LEU A 660 -4.27 16.38 26.87
CA LEU A 660 -2.81 16.47 26.80
C LEU A 660 -2.18 15.78 28.01
N TRP A 661 -2.69 16.02 29.21
CA TRP A 661 -2.25 15.39 30.45
C TRP A 661 -2.44 13.87 30.42
N ARG A 662 -3.65 13.38 30.10
CA ARG A 662 -3.94 11.93 30.03
C ARG A 662 -3.11 11.22 28.96
N SER A 663 -2.80 11.91 27.87
CA SER A 663 -1.94 11.42 26.79
C SER A 663 -0.46 11.69 27.04
N GLN A 664 -0.08 12.20 28.22
CA GLN A 664 1.30 12.52 28.60
C GLN A 664 2.02 13.42 27.59
N PHE A 665 1.27 14.31 26.94
CA PHE A 665 1.76 15.22 25.90
C PHE A 665 2.44 14.51 24.71
N SER A 666 2.20 13.21 24.51
CA SER A 666 2.71 12.47 23.34
C SER A 666 1.77 12.65 22.14
N PRO A 667 2.26 13.19 21.01
CA PRO A 667 1.49 13.27 19.78
C PRO A 667 0.97 11.91 19.32
N GLU A 668 1.78 10.84 19.44
CA GLU A 668 1.36 9.49 19.02
C GLU A 668 0.19 8.97 19.87
N LYS A 669 0.20 9.21 21.19
CA LYS A 669 -0.91 8.82 22.08
C LYS A 669 -2.19 9.59 21.80
N ILE A 670 -2.05 10.88 21.47
CA ILE A 670 -3.19 11.72 21.07
C ILE A 670 -3.79 11.20 19.78
N HIS A 671 -2.96 10.96 18.76
CA HIS A 671 -3.40 10.40 17.48
C HIS A 671 -4.05 9.02 17.66
N THR A 672 -3.41 8.10 18.37
CA THR A 672 -3.98 6.78 18.69
C THR A 672 -5.34 6.88 19.38
N ARG A 673 -5.54 7.88 20.25
CA ARG A 673 -6.83 8.11 20.90
C ARG A 673 -7.89 8.59 19.90
N PHE A 674 -7.55 9.49 18.99
CA PHE A 674 -8.46 9.94 17.93
C PHE A 674 -8.90 8.76 17.05
N GLU A 675 -7.93 7.98 16.57
CA GLU A 675 -8.21 6.78 15.78
C GLU A 675 -9.07 5.79 16.57
N SER A 676 -8.79 5.58 17.86
CA SER A 676 -9.60 4.69 18.71
C SER A 676 -11.05 5.14 18.83
N VAL A 677 -11.31 6.44 18.98
CA VAL A 677 -12.69 6.94 19.03
C VAL A 677 -13.37 6.78 17.67
N ALA A 678 -12.66 7.07 16.59
CA ALA A 678 -13.16 6.93 15.22
C ALA A 678 -13.52 5.49 14.89
N GLU A 679 -12.63 4.54 15.16
CA GLU A 679 -12.83 3.12 14.88
C GLU A 679 -13.94 2.50 15.75
N ILE A 680 -14.01 2.84 17.05
CA ILE A 680 -15.09 2.34 17.91
C ILE A 680 -16.45 2.90 17.46
N PHE A 681 -16.49 4.18 17.10
CA PHE A 681 -17.70 4.79 16.54
C PHE A 681 -18.09 4.10 15.23
N GLY A 682 -17.12 3.89 14.34
CA GLY A 682 -17.27 3.20 13.07
C GLY A 682 -17.88 1.80 13.24
N LEU A 683 -17.29 1.00 14.12
CA LEU A 683 -17.77 -0.34 14.47
C LEU A 683 -19.21 -0.33 15.00
N THR A 684 -19.52 0.61 15.89
CA THR A 684 -20.82 0.66 16.58
C THR A 684 -21.96 1.06 15.64
N HIS A 685 -21.67 1.87 14.61
CA HIS A 685 -22.68 2.44 13.71
C HIS A 685 -22.63 1.87 12.28
N SER A 686 -21.76 0.87 12.03
CA SER A 686 -21.73 0.16 10.76
C SER A 686 -22.80 -0.94 10.71
N GLN A 687 -23.42 -1.10 9.55
CA GLN A 687 -24.28 -2.22 9.20
C GLN A 687 -23.48 -3.51 9.00
N TYR A 688 -22.15 -3.43 8.91
CA TYR A 688 -21.25 -4.55 8.64
C TYR A 688 -20.15 -4.69 9.71
N PRO A 689 -20.49 -4.82 11.00
CA PRO A 689 -19.50 -4.83 12.08
C PRO A 689 -18.49 -6.00 11.95
N HIS A 690 -18.93 -7.18 11.49
CA HIS A 690 -18.03 -8.31 11.22
C HIS A 690 -17.00 -7.99 10.13
N TYR A 691 -17.43 -7.32 9.06
CA TYR A 691 -16.51 -6.87 8.01
C TYR A 691 -15.48 -5.91 8.57
N TYR A 692 -15.96 -4.91 9.30
CA TYR A 692 -15.11 -3.88 9.88
C TYR A 692 -14.10 -4.51 10.85
N LEU A 693 -14.53 -5.39 11.75
CA LEU A 693 -13.62 -6.12 12.65
C LEU A 693 -12.58 -6.95 11.88
N SER A 694 -12.95 -7.60 10.77
CA SER A 694 -11.98 -8.32 9.93
C SER A 694 -10.89 -7.38 9.38
N GLN A 695 -11.26 -6.18 8.94
CA GLN A 695 -10.30 -5.17 8.47
C GLN A 695 -9.37 -4.68 9.58
N LEU A 696 -9.86 -4.55 10.82
CA LEU A 696 -9.02 -4.18 11.97
C LEU A 696 -8.06 -5.32 12.35
N LEU A 697 -8.48 -6.58 12.25
CA LEU A 697 -7.59 -7.73 12.49
C LEU A 697 -6.53 -7.87 11.41
N ASP A 698 -6.87 -7.64 10.14
CA ASP A 698 -5.90 -7.66 9.04
C ASP A 698 -4.77 -6.63 9.28
N ARG A 699 -5.03 -5.53 10.00
CA ARG A 699 -3.98 -4.57 10.42
C ARG A 699 -3.07 -5.10 11.53
N LEU A 700 -3.54 -6.06 12.33
CA LEU A 700 -2.73 -6.71 13.37
C LEU A 700 -1.96 -7.93 12.85
N ASP A 701 -2.38 -8.44 11.69
CA ASP A 701 -1.84 -9.61 11.01
C ASP A 701 -0.91 -9.23 9.85
N VAL A 702 -0.29 -8.05 9.90
CA VAL A 702 0.66 -7.66 8.85
C VAL A 702 1.89 -8.56 8.98
N ASP A 703 2.16 -9.32 7.92
CA ASP A 703 3.40 -10.07 7.79
C ASP A 703 4.54 -9.07 7.61
N PHE A 704 5.60 -9.22 8.40
CA PHE A 704 6.78 -8.35 8.38
C PHE A 704 8.00 -9.12 7.95
N SER A 705 7.81 -10.23 7.23
CA SER A 705 8.90 -11.07 6.77
C SER A 705 9.47 -10.61 5.42
N GLY A 706 8.72 -9.85 4.64
CA GLY A 706 9.16 -9.30 3.35
C GLY A 706 10.15 -8.14 3.50
N LEU A 707 11.20 -8.14 2.67
CA LEU A 707 12.15 -7.03 2.58
C LEU A 707 11.46 -5.77 2.05
N PHE A 708 10.69 -5.88 0.97
CA PHE A 708 10.05 -4.73 0.31
C PHE A 708 8.77 -4.27 1.04
N GLU A 709 8.10 -5.19 1.73
CA GLU A 709 7.09 -4.85 2.74
C GLU A 709 7.69 -3.97 3.84
N LEU A 710 8.90 -4.27 4.34
CA LEU A 710 9.56 -3.46 5.36
C LEU A 710 10.14 -2.14 4.84
N VAL A 711 10.59 -2.10 3.57
CA VAL A 711 10.96 -0.83 2.90
C VAL A 711 9.81 0.17 2.93
N HIS A 712 8.56 -0.30 2.80
CA HIS A 712 7.40 0.57 2.92
C HIS A 712 7.31 1.25 4.30
N TRP A 713 7.62 0.51 5.36
CA TRP A 713 7.62 1.02 6.74
C TRP A 713 8.84 1.88 7.06
N ALA A 714 9.99 1.59 6.45
CA ALA A 714 11.20 2.38 6.62
C ALA A 714 11.01 3.85 6.22
N TRP A 715 10.16 4.15 5.24
CA TRP A 715 9.79 5.52 4.89
C TRP A 715 9.04 6.27 5.99
N TYR A 716 8.23 5.58 6.80
CA TYR A 716 7.55 6.19 7.94
C TYR A 716 8.49 6.45 9.12
N GLY A 717 9.70 5.84 9.10
CA GLY A 717 10.66 5.95 10.19
C GLY A 717 10.19 5.32 11.51
N THR A 718 9.08 4.57 11.48
CA THR A 718 8.48 3.96 12.67
C THR A 718 8.04 2.52 12.40
N PRO A 719 8.24 1.61 13.37
CA PRO A 719 7.64 0.29 13.31
C PRO A 719 6.12 0.36 13.16
N PRO A 720 5.52 -0.60 12.45
CA PRO A 720 4.07 -0.79 12.44
C PRO A 720 3.48 -0.93 13.85
N GLU A 721 4.19 -1.54 14.80
CA GLU A 721 3.70 -1.61 16.18
C GLU A 721 3.68 -0.24 16.87
N LYS A 722 4.32 0.79 16.33
CA LYS A 722 4.18 2.18 16.79
C LYS A 722 3.18 2.96 15.96
N ASP A 723 2.67 2.39 14.87
CA ASP A 723 1.63 3.01 14.05
C ASP A 723 0.34 3.20 14.90
N PRO A 724 -0.24 4.41 14.90
CA PRO A 724 -1.47 4.71 15.63
C PRO A 724 -2.65 3.79 15.27
N TYR A 725 -2.77 3.33 14.02
CA TYR A 725 -3.84 2.42 13.60
C TYR A 725 -3.62 1.01 14.14
N TYR A 726 -2.37 0.52 14.15
CA TYR A 726 -2.03 -0.77 14.77
C TYR A 726 -2.35 -0.75 16.27
N GLN A 727 -1.88 0.27 17.00
CA GLN A 727 -2.12 0.40 18.44
C GLN A 727 -3.61 0.52 18.76
N THR A 728 -4.35 1.25 17.92
CA THR A 728 -5.81 1.37 18.02
C THR A 728 -6.50 0.02 17.86
N ALA A 729 -6.21 -0.71 16.78
CA ALA A 729 -6.80 -2.02 16.54
C ALA A 729 -6.51 -2.98 17.69
N LYS A 730 -5.25 -3.02 18.16
CA LYS A 730 -4.83 -3.87 19.29
C LYS A 730 -5.63 -3.56 20.55
N LYS A 731 -5.77 -2.28 20.88
CA LYS A 731 -6.54 -1.82 22.04
C LYS A 731 -8.02 -2.21 21.93
N ILE A 732 -8.62 -2.03 20.76
CA ILE A 732 -10.02 -2.40 20.52
C ILE A 732 -10.23 -3.90 20.76
N PHE A 733 -9.36 -4.76 20.25
CA PHE A 733 -9.50 -6.21 20.48
C PHE A 733 -9.22 -6.61 21.93
N GLN A 734 -8.27 -5.97 22.60
CA GLN A 734 -8.07 -6.16 24.04
C GLN A 734 -9.35 -5.79 24.82
N ASP A 735 -9.99 -4.67 24.49
CA ASP A 735 -11.22 -4.25 25.15
C ASP A 735 -12.41 -5.17 24.78
N ILE A 736 -12.56 -5.62 23.53
CA ILE A 736 -13.58 -6.62 23.12
C ILE A 736 -13.40 -7.90 23.95
N SER A 737 -12.16 -8.39 24.08
CA SER A 737 -11.87 -9.64 24.80
C SER A 737 -12.30 -9.60 26.27
N GLN A 738 -12.31 -8.42 26.91
CA GLN A 738 -12.78 -8.25 28.28
C GLN A 738 -14.29 -8.48 28.44
N PHE A 739 -15.07 -8.32 27.36
CA PHE A 739 -16.51 -8.50 27.35
C PHE A 739 -16.97 -9.85 26.80
N LEU A 740 -16.06 -10.66 26.24
CA LEU A 740 -16.38 -11.99 25.73
C LEU A 740 -16.57 -13.01 26.86
N PRO A 741 -17.52 -13.96 26.76
CA PRO A 741 -17.79 -14.95 27.82
C PRO A 741 -16.56 -15.77 28.24
N GLN A 742 -15.75 -16.21 27.28
CA GLN A 742 -14.53 -16.99 27.52
C GLN A 742 -13.26 -16.12 27.59
N LYS A 743 -13.40 -14.80 27.42
CA LYS A 743 -12.28 -13.84 27.32
C LYS A 743 -11.22 -14.18 26.26
N THR A 744 -11.59 -14.95 25.23
CA THR A 744 -10.70 -15.35 24.13
C THR A 744 -11.19 -14.76 22.82
N LEU A 745 -10.28 -14.21 22.00
CA LEU A 745 -10.65 -13.64 20.71
C LEU A 745 -11.14 -14.68 19.69
N SER A 746 -10.74 -15.94 19.84
CA SER A 746 -11.21 -17.04 18.97
C SER A 746 -12.70 -17.32 19.08
N THR A 747 -13.38 -16.88 20.15
CA THR A 747 -14.85 -16.98 20.21
C THR A 747 -15.55 -15.84 19.50
N LEU A 748 -14.85 -14.75 19.15
CA LEU A 748 -15.45 -13.56 18.55
C LEU A 748 -16.30 -13.86 17.31
N PRO A 749 -15.88 -14.73 16.37
CA PRO A 749 -16.72 -15.08 15.24
C PRO A 749 -18.00 -15.82 15.67
N SER A 750 -18.00 -16.58 16.76
CA SER A 750 -19.21 -17.28 17.23
C SER A 750 -20.23 -16.37 17.94
N VAL A 751 -19.86 -15.12 18.21
CA VAL A 751 -20.72 -14.15 18.90
C VAL A 751 -21.89 -13.76 17.98
N SER A 752 -23.11 -13.82 18.51
CA SER A 752 -24.28 -13.38 17.75
C SER A 752 -24.23 -11.86 17.46
N GLU A 753 -24.81 -11.41 16.33
CA GLU A 753 -24.86 -9.98 15.99
C GLU A 753 -25.40 -9.11 17.13
N LYS A 754 -26.45 -9.56 17.82
CA LYS A 754 -27.05 -8.87 18.97
C LYS A 754 -26.09 -8.77 20.16
N GLU A 755 -25.37 -9.84 20.46
CA GLU A 755 -24.37 -9.82 21.54
C GLU A 755 -23.19 -8.93 21.18
N LEU A 756 -22.72 -9.01 19.93
CA LEU A 756 -21.67 -8.15 19.41
C LEU A 756 -22.09 -6.67 19.50
N GLU A 757 -23.32 -6.34 19.12
CA GLU A 757 -23.88 -4.99 19.26
C GLU A 757 -23.86 -4.50 20.71
N ILE A 758 -24.21 -5.36 21.68
CA ILE A 758 -24.14 -5.04 23.11
C ILE A 758 -22.69 -4.75 23.53
N ILE A 759 -21.73 -5.56 23.08
CA ILE A 759 -20.30 -5.37 23.36
C ILE A 759 -19.83 -4.04 22.76
N LEU A 760 -20.12 -3.78 21.48
CA LEU A 760 -19.74 -2.54 20.80
C LEU A 760 -20.37 -1.31 21.45
N LYS A 761 -21.64 -1.38 21.88
CA LYS A 761 -22.29 -0.30 22.66
C LYS A 761 -21.62 -0.07 24.01
N LYS A 762 -21.17 -1.12 24.71
CA LYS A 762 -20.39 -0.98 25.95
C LYS A 762 -19.04 -0.33 25.69
N LEU A 763 -18.35 -0.73 24.62
CA LEU A 763 -17.09 -0.13 24.19
C LEU A 763 -17.26 1.34 23.80
N TYR A 764 -18.33 1.67 23.10
CA TYR A 764 -18.67 3.04 22.75
C TYR A 764 -18.96 3.89 23.98
N LYS A 765 -19.71 3.37 24.95
CA LYS A 765 -19.88 4.06 26.24
C LYS A 765 -18.55 4.24 26.98
N LYS A 766 -17.68 3.23 26.98
CA LYS A 766 -16.31 3.31 27.54
C LYS A 766 -15.50 4.39 26.83
N SER A 767 -15.59 4.49 25.50
CA SER A 767 -14.89 5.50 24.70
C SER A 767 -15.51 6.90 24.83
N LYS A 768 -16.79 7.02 25.19
CA LYS A 768 -17.39 8.30 25.60
C LYS A 768 -16.73 8.86 26.87
N TYR A 769 -16.37 8.03 27.84
CA TYR A 769 -15.54 8.50 28.98
C TYR A 769 -14.09 8.87 28.58
N ILE A 770 -13.65 8.43 27.39
CA ILE A 770 -12.40 8.87 26.74
C ILE A 770 -12.62 10.17 25.95
N ARG A 771 -13.86 10.51 25.59
CA ARG A 771 -14.24 11.87 25.17
C ARG A 771 -14.22 12.74 26.41
N VAL A 772 -13.46 13.82 26.35
CA VAL A 772 -13.25 14.68 27.52
C VAL A 772 -14.49 15.53 27.82
N CYS A 773 -15.49 15.53 26.93
CA CYS A 773 -16.55 16.56 26.88
C CYS A 773 -17.96 16.09 27.29
N GLU A 774 -18.13 14.97 27.99
CA GLU A 774 -19.42 14.63 28.63
C GLU A 774 -19.33 14.76 30.16
#